data_AF-A0A7C4PSZ3-F1
#
_entry.id   AF-A0A7C4PSZ3-F1
#
_cell.length_a   1.000
_cell.length_b   1.000
_cell.length_c   1.000
_cell.angle_alpha   90.00
_cell.angle_beta   90.00
_cell.angle_gamma   90.00
#
_symmetry.space_group_name_H-M   'P 1'
#
loop_
_entity.id
_entity.type
_entity.pdbx_description
1 polymer ?
#
loop_
_entity_poly.entity_id
_entity_poly.type
_entity_poly.pdbx_seq_one_letter_code
_entity_poly.pdbx_strand_id
1 'polypeptide(L)'
;MKTQVYLVITALWAATATYTAQAQADPLDGLAKFTFGQSREPLARVEELIRKTAPADYPALETRLIAILKAPETSKDAKRYVCRYLGMVGSAKSVPALAELLTDPDLSHPARMALEPMAAPEAGAALRAALPKVEGKLRAGLLGSIGVRRDPEAVEAVARYIQDSDPWIAETALAALGQIGTPAAAKVLASANVPATLSRALGRAEIEAASRLAANGNANLARGIFEKYLAAAQPRALRVAAAKGLVGVLPATEAARWVAQALQGDDTARREGAMSAFAQTKSLPLQTAVVGELPRLEPAAQLLLLGLLNDLPDVPARDGILKTLQATADDAVRVACLECLSRHGTAADVPMLTERAAGSGAVADAAKRALQRLGKPGVDDALLKLVETANASVSAAAVDALAQRRTEAAVPGVLRIMKNSDAALAVRGVRAMGTLGKPEHVKDLASLMASTPHAEVRQAAESAISAICRRSPDKPALAAQIVPALQGATAPEAQAGLLRVLVFTGGEQALNAVVNGMKNPNAVVAKAATDALLSWPDLSAAPHLLALAKNATDANMNIVALRDGCLRLAEMEELPVNGRVELLRGVVANARRVEEKKRALAILGDLPVPAATETLMTAAEDATLQTDAWTAIIRQARQMGSAYPKQALAALEKAQTQNLPDALKQQAAQAIKAVQNAGLSADGFILSWLVSGPYVKEGKDGAALFDEVFPPEQTGAQAEWRPASAQKNGVVALDKLLRGGNDRVAYLKTQIVAEQGMDALLEMGSDDGIKVWLNGKVVHANNATRPCTPGQDKKKILLNKGTNVLLVKITQGGGQWESAVRLRTADGKETPQVIVGPAAE
;
A
#
# COMPACT_ATOMS: atom_id res chain seq x y z
N MET A 1 45.89 55.23 -34.24
CA MET A 1 44.92 54.46 -33.43
C MET A 1 43.63 55.25 -33.24
N LYS A 2 42.67 55.12 -34.16
CA LYS A 2 41.24 55.48 -33.99
C LYS A 2 40.36 55.07 -35.19
N THR A 3 40.96 54.59 -36.29
CA THR A 3 40.22 54.14 -37.48
C THR A 3 40.12 52.62 -37.65
N GLN A 4 40.86 51.82 -36.87
CA GLN A 4 40.81 50.34 -36.95
C GLN A 4 39.85 49.67 -35.96
N VAL A 5 39.27 50.40 -35.00
CA VAL A 5 38.32 49.83 -34.02
C VAL A 5 36.87 49.94 -34.51
N TYR A 6 36.55 50.86 -35.42
CA TYR A 6 35.19 51.01 -35.97
C TYR A 6 34.83 50.01 -37.08
N LEU A 7 35.83 49.40 -37.73
CA LEU A 7 35.62 48.44 -38.82
C LEU A 7 35.39 46.99 -38.32
N VAL A 8 35.77 46.68 -37.08
CA VAL A 8 35.55 45.35 -36.48
C VAL A 8 34.19 45.27 -35.75
N ILE A 9 33.67 46.40 -35.26
CA ILE A 9 32.37 46.43 -34.55
C ILE A 9 31.18 46.47 -35.54
N THR A 10 31.37 46.97 -36.77
CA THR A 10 30.33 46.93 -37.82
C THR A 10 30.23 45.58 -38.53
N ALA A 11 31.31 44.79 -38.57
CA ALA A 11 31.27 43.42 -39.11
C ALA A 11 30.62 42.40 -38.14
N LEU A 12 30.61 42.65 -36.83
CA LEU A 12 29.95 41.75 -35.86
C LEU A 12 28.43 41.98 -35.73
N TRP A 13 27.91 43.14 -36.17
CA TRP A 13 26.47 43.39 -36.26
C TRP A 13 25.85 42.97 -37.60
N ALA A 14 26.64 42.87 -38.67
CA ALA A 14 26.19 42.28 -39.93
C ALA A 14 26.18 40.73 -39.90
N ALA A 15 27.04 40.10 -39.09
CA ALA A 15 27.08 38.63 -38.94
C ALA A 15 26.08 38.08 -37.91
N THR A 16 25.42 38.93 -37.12
CA THR A 16 24.29 38.57 -36.25
C THR A 16 22.93 38.98 -36.82
N ALA A 17 22.90 39.72 -37.94
CA ALA A 17 21.70 40.00 -38.72
C ALA A 17 21.47 39.02 -39.90
N THR A 18 22.32 38.00 -40.06
CA THR A 18 22.10 36.87 -40.98
C THR A 18 21.88 35.54 -40.24
N TYR A 19 21.48 35.60 -38.97
CA TYR A 19 21.00 34.45 -38.19
C TYR A 19 19.55 34.64 -37.69
N THR A 20 18.76 35.39 -38.46
CA THR A 20 17.30 35.53 -38.29
C THR A 20 16.59 35.50 -39.65
N ALA A 21 16.98 34.56 -40.51
CA ALA A 21 16.23 34.23 -41.72
C ALA A 21 16.46 32.76 -42.12
N GLN A 22 16.43 31.84 -41.17
CA GLN A 22 15.92 30.51 -41.52
C GLN A 22 14.41 30.70 -41.49
N ALA A 23 13.79 30.87 -42.66
CA ALA A 23 12.34 30.92 -42.80
C ALA A 23 11.79 29.75 -41.98
N GLN A 24 11.16 30.05 -40.85
CA GLN A 24 10.56 29.03 -40.02
C GLN A 24 9.58 28.31 -40.93
N ALA A 25 9.91 27.07 -41.31
CA ALA A 25 9.14 26.30 -42.29
C ALA A 25 7.67 26.43 -41.92
N ASP A 26 6.83 26.74 -42.90
CA ASP A 26 5.43 27.04 -42.64
C ASP A 26 4.87 25.88 -41.81
N PRO A 27 4.28 26.12 -40.62
CA PRO A 27 3.77 25.03 -39.79
C PRO A 27 2.74 24.13 -40.50
N LEU A 28 2.12 24.61 -41.59
CA LEU A 28 1.22 23.83 -42.45
C LEU A 28 1.95 23.02 -43.53
N ASP A 29 3.27 23.16 -43.68
CA ASP A 29 4.07 22.45 -44.68
C ASP A 29 3.98 20.94 -44.49
N GLY A 30 3.73 20.25 -45.61
CA GLY A 30 3.55 18.80 -45.67
C GLY A 30 2.15 18.31 -45.28
N LEU A 31 1.28 19.17 -44.72
CA LEU A 31 -0.07 18.78 -44.33
C LEU A 31 -0.87 18.23 -45.52
N ALA A 32 -0.85 18.94 -46.67
CA ALA A 32 -1.64 18.56 -47.84
C ALA A 32 -1.30 17.17 -48.39
N LYS A 33 -0.05 16.71 -48.22
CA LYS A 33 0.46 15.44 -48.73
C LYS A 33 0.39 14.29 -47.73
N PHE A 34 -0.01 14.55 -46.49
CA PHE A 34 -0.02 13.55 -45.42
C PHE A 34 -0.88 12.34 -45.79
N THR A 35 -0.36 11.12 -45.61
CA THR A 35 -1.13 9.87 -45.75
C THR A 35 -0.88 8.95 -44.56
N PHE A 36 -1.85 8.08 -44.23
CA PHE A 36 -1.65 7.15 -43.13
C PHE A 36 -0.44 6.24 -43.35
N GLY A 37 0.30 5.99 -42.25
CA GLY A 37 1.57 5.26 -42.29
C GLY A 37 2.81 6.14 -42.46
N GLN A 38 2.65 7.44 -42.77
CA GLN A 38 3.76 8.41 -42.78
C GLN A 38 3.98 9.05 -41.40
N SER A 39 5.11 9.75 -41.27
CA SER A 39 5.41 10.55 -40.07
C SER A 39 4.27 11.51 -39.75
N ARG A 40 3.88 11.56 -38.47
CA ARG A 40 2.85 12.48 -37.96
C ARG A 40 3.38 13.88 -37.66
N GLU A 41 4.65 14.14 -37.94
CA GLU A 41 5.29 15.43 -37.68
C GLU A 41 4.53 16.62 -38.30
N PRO A 42 4.03 16.58 -39.56
CA PRO A 42 3.24 17.68 -40.11
C PRO A 42 1.97 17.95 -39.29
N LEU A 43 1.28 16.91 -38.81
CA LEU A 43 0.08 17.05 -37.98
C LEU A 43 0.41 17.67 -36.62
N ALA A 44 1.50 17.21 -35.99
CA ALA A 44 1.94 17.71 -34.69
C ALA A 44 2.28 19.21 -34.74
N ARG A 45 2.89 19.69 -35.83
CA ARG A 45 3.16 21.12 -36.03
C ARG A 45 1.88 21.96 -36.14
N VAL A 46 0.87 21.45 -36.84
CA VAL A 46 -0.44 22.13 -36.97
C VAL A 46 -1.18 22.16 -35.64
N GLU A 47 -1.17 21.06 -34.88
CA GLU A 47 -1.76 20.97 -33.55
C GLU A 47 -1.08 21.92 -32.55
N GLU A 48 0.25 22.04 -32.63
CA GLU A 48 1.05 23.02 -31.90
C GLU A 48 0.68 24.46 -32.25
N LEU A 49 0.53 24.74 -33.54
CA LEU A 49 0.12 26.05 -34.03
C LEU A 49 -1.27 26.41 -33.48
N ILE A 50 -2.27 25.53 -33.61
CA ILE A 50 -3.63 25.78 -33.13
C ILE A 50 -3.62 26.06 -31.63
N ARG A 51 -2.89 25.27 -30.84
CA ARG A 51 -2.81 25.44 -29.38
C ARG A 51 -2.20 26.78 -28.96
N LYS A 52 -1.28 27.32 -29.77
CA LYS A 52 -0.62 28.62 -29.53
C LYS A 52 -1.36 29.81 -30.14
N THR A 53 -2.32 29.57 -31.03
CA THR A 53 -3.04 30.63 -31.73
C THR A 53 -4.15 31.18 -30.86
N ALA A 54 -4.20 32.49 -30.66
CA ALA A 54 -5.30 33.14 -29.95
C ALA A 54 -6.57 33.16 -30.81
N PRO A 55 -7.78 33.14 -30.23
CA PRO A 55 -9.04 33.16 -30.99
C PRO A 55 -9.16 34.33 -32.00
N ALA A 56 -8.53 35.47 -31.73
CA ALA A 56 -8.50 36.62 -32.64
C ALA A 56 -7.80 36.32 -33.98
N ASP A 57 -6.86 35.38 -33.99
CA ASP A 57 -6.06 35.02 -35.17
C ASP A 57 -6.61 33.79 -35.92
N TYR A 58 -7.66 33.15 -35.39
CA TYR A 58 -8.32 32.02 -36.04
C TYR A 58 -8.80 32.32 -37.47
N PRO A 59 -9.34 33.51 -37.82
CA PRO A 59 -9.77 33.77 -39.19
C PRO A 59 -8.65 33.66 -40.24
N ALA A 60 -7.42 34.04 -39.88
CA ALA A 60 -6.27 33.92 -40.77
C ALA A 60 -5.88 32.44 -40.96
N LEU A 61 -5.84 31.66 -39.87
CA LEU A 61 -5.55 30.23 -39.93
C LEU A 61 -6.65 29.44 -40.64
N GLU A 62 -7.93 29.75 -40.38
CA GLU A 62 -9.10 29.20 -41.05
C GLU A 62 -8.98 29.37 -42.57
N THR A 63 -8.63 30.57 -43.03
CA THR A 63 -8.48 30.87 -44.47
C THR A 63 -7.46 29.93 -45.14
N ARG A 64 -6.35 29.69 -44.45
CA ARG A 64 -5.26 28.82 -44.95
C ARG A 64 -5.67 27.34 -44.93
N LEU A 65 -6.37 26.90 -43.89
CA LEU A 65 -6.91 25.53 -43.80
C LEU A 65 -8.00 25.28 -44.85
N ILE A 66 -8.86 26.25 -45.15
CA ILE A 66 -9.84 26.16 -46.25
C ILE A 66 -9.12 26.00 -47.59
N ALA A 67 -8.06 26.77 -47.84
CA ALA A 67 -7.29 26.66 -49.07
C ALA A 67 -6.69 25.24 -49.23
N ILE A 68 -6.10 24.70 -48.16
CA ILE A 68 -5.58 23.32 -48.16
C ILE A 68 -6.71 22.30 -48.37
N LEU A 69 -7.88 22.48 -47.76
CA LEU A 69 -9.01 21.57 -47.93
C LEU A 69 -9.48 21.51 -49.39
N LYS A 70 -9.53 22.67 -50.06
CA LYS A 70 -10.01 22.82 -51.44
C LYS A 70 -8.98 22.44 -52.51
N ALA A 71 -7.71 22.41 -52.16
CA ALA A 71 -6.66 22.09 -53.11
C ALA A 71 -6.82 20.65 -53.66
N PRO A 72 -6.78 20.46 -55.00
CA PRO A 72 -7.03 19.16 -55.63
C PRO A 72 -5.98 18.10 -55.29
N GLU A 73 -4.75 18.51 -55.02
CA GLU A 73 -3.63 17.64 -54.65
C GLU A 73 -3.65 17.18 -53.18
N THR A 74 -4.54 17.74 -52.36
CA THR A 74 -4.64 17.37 -50.94
C THR A 74 -5.21 15.96 -50.80
N SER A 75 -4.46 15.09 -50.12
CA SER A 75 -4.85 13.69 -49.91
C SER A 75 -6.13 13.57 -49.07
N LYS A 76 -6.86 12.44 -49.18
CA LYS A 76 -8.05 12.19 -48.34
C LYS A 76 -7.73 12.14 -46.85
N ASP A 77 -6.56 11.62 -46.48
CA ASP A 77 -6.13 11.56 -45.08
C ASP A 77 -5.79 12.94 -44.53
N ALA A 78 -5.14 13.80 -45.32
CA ALA A 78 -4.93 15.19 -44.96
C ALA A 78 -6.27 15.92 -44.77
N LYS A 79 -7.23 15.75 -45.69
CA LYS A 79 -8.56 16.36 -45.59
C LYS A 79 -9.28 15.99 -44.29
N ARG A 80 -9.16 14.74 -43.82
CA ARG A 80 -9.73 14.31 -42.52
C ARG A 80 -9.23 15.16 -41.35
N TYR A 81 -7.93 15.42 -41.29
CA TYR A 81 -7.34 16.26 -40.24
C TYR A 81 -7.67 17.74 -40.43
N VAL A 82 -7.66 18.24 -41.67
CA VAL A 82 -8.05 19.62 -41.96
C VAL A 82 -9.48 19.89 -41.52
N CYS A 83 -10.44 18.98 -41.77
CA CYS A 83 -11.80 19.09 -41.23
C CYS A 83 -11.79 19.18 -39.69
N ARG A 84 -11.04 18.32 -39.00
CA ARG A 84 -10.93 18.37 -37.54
C ARG A 84 -10.41 19.72 -37.05
N TYR A 85 -9.38 20.27 -37.70
CA TYR A 85 -8.81 21.56 -37.36
C TYR A 85 -9.81 22.70 -37.62
N LEU A 86 -10.53 22.66 -38.74
CA LEU A 86 -11.63 23.60 -39.03
C LEU A 86 -12.77 23.49 -38.01
N GLY A 87 -13.03 22.32 -37.43
CA GLY A 87 -13.97 22.20 -36.32
C GLY A 87 -13.54 22.93 -35.04
N MET A 88 -12.24 23.24 -34.88
CA MET A 88 -11.70 23.96 -33.73
C MET A 88 -11.56 25.46 -33.97
N VAL A 89 -11.14 25.87 -35.17
CA VAL A 89 -10.81 27.27 -35.49
C VAL A 89 -11.74 27.91 -36.52
N GLY A 90 -12.62 27.11 -37.14
CA GLY A 90 -13.47 27.55 -38.24
C GLY A 90 -14.70 28.33 -37.78
N SER A 91 -15.23 29.09 -38.72
CA SER A 91 -16.44 29.91 -38.64
C SER A 91 -17.38 29.57 -39.81
N ALA A 92 -18.44 30.37 -39.99
CA ALA A 92 -19.32 30.29 -41.17
C ALA A 92 -18.55 30.29 -42.51
N LYS A 93 -17.33 30.87 -42.54
CA LYS A 93 -16.48 30.95 -43.74
C LYS A 93 -16.05 29.58 -44.27
N SER A 94 -15.79 28.60 -43.38
CA SER A 94 -15.39 27.25 -43.77
C SER A 94 -16.55 26.34 -44.16
N VAL A 95 -17.79 26.71 -43.84
CA VAL A 95 -18.98 25.90 -44.08
C VAL A 95 -19.16 25.50 -45.55
N PRO A 96 -19.02 26.40 -46.55
CA PRO A 96 -19.16 26.00 -47.95
C PRO A 96 -18.15 24.92 -48.36
N ALA A 97 -16.89 25.03 -47.91
CA ALA A 97 -15.84 24.07 -48.22
C ALA A 97 -16.10 22.70 -47.57
N LEU A 98 -16.62 22.69 -46.33
CA LEU A 98 -17.01 21.47 -45.63
C LEU A 98 -18.28 20.85 -46.23
N ALA A 99 -19.23 21.66 -46.70
CA ALA A 99 -20.49 21.22 -47.29
C ALA A 99 -20.28 20.40 -48.58
N GLU A 100 -19.28 20.78 -49.39
CA GLU A 100 -18.88 20.04 -50.60
C GLU A 100 -18.51 18.58 -50.30
N LEU A 101 -17.98 18.29 -49.10
CA LEU A 101 -17.53 16.97 -48.68
C LEU A 101 -18.64 16.08 -48.10
N LEU A 102 -19.84 16.62 -47.83
CA LEU A 102 -20.90 15.88 -47.13
C LEU A 102 -21.48 14.70 -47.93
N THR A 103 -21.31 14.73 -49.26
CA THR A 103 -21.75 13.67 -50.18
C THR A 103 -20.65 12.65 -50.50
N ASP A 104 -19.41 12.89 -50.05
CA ASP A 104 -18.28 12.00 -50.30
C ASP A 104 -18.27 10.81 -49.29
N PRO A 105 -18.21 9.55 -49.77
CA PRO A 105 -18.22 8.37 -48.89
C PRO A 105 -17.11 8.31 -47.84
N ASP A 106 -15.93 8.88 -48.12
CA ASP A 106 -14.75 8.83 -47.24
C ASP A 106 -14.60 10.07 -46.36
N LEU A 107 -15.16 11.20 -46.79
CA LEU A 107 -14.97 12.53 -46.20
C LEU A 107 -16.23 13.12 -45.57
N SER A 108 -17.41 12.52 -45.77
CA SER A 108 -18.65 12.99 -45.13
C SER A 108 -18.55 12.96 -43.61
N HIS A 109 -17.98 11.90 -43.02
CA HIS A 109 -17.82 11.81 -41.56
C HIS A 109 -16.96 12.94 -40.95
N PRO A 110 -15.70 13.17 -41.39
CA PRO A 110 -14.90 14.26 -40.83
C PRO A 110 -15.50 15.64 -41.11
N ALA A 111 -16.15 15.86 -42.25
CA ALA A 111 -16.85 17.11 -42.54
C ALA A 111 -18.01 17.36 -41.57
N ARG A 112 -18.83 16.34 -41.29
CA ARG A 112 -19.89 16.41 -40.27
C ARG A 112 -19.35 16.71 -38.88
N MET A 113 -18.28 16.03 -38.45
CA MET A 113 -17.64 16.29 -37.15
C MET A 113 -17.11 17.71 -37.02
N ALA A 114 -16.68 18.33 -38.13
CA ALA A 114 -16.29 19.73 -38.16
C ALA A 114 -17.49 20.66 -38.02
N LEU A 115 -18.59 20.38 -38.73
CA LEU A 115 -19.80 21.20 -38.72
C LEU A 115 -20.60 21.09 -37.42
N GLU A 116 -20.60 19.94 -36.74
CA GLU A 116 -21.40 19.70 -35.53
C GLU A 116 -21.21 20.76 -34.42
N PRO A 117 -20.00 21.08 -33.96
CA PRO A 117 -19.80 22.06 -32.88
C PRO A 117 -19.90 23.52 -33.33
N MET A 118 -20.01 23.82 -34.63
CA MET A 118 -20.01 25.20 -35.13
C MET A 118 -21.28 25.96 -34.74
N ALA A 119 -21.12 27.10 -34.09
CA ALA A 119 -22.24 27.98 -33.73
C ALA A 119 -22.94 28.65 -34.94
N ALA A 120 -22.31 28.62 -36.11
CA ALA A 120 -22.84 29.20 -37.34
C ALA A 120 -24.14 28.50 -37.80
N PRO A 121 -25.24 29.24 -38.06
CA PRO A 121 -26.49 28.65 -38.58
C PRO A 121 -26.30 28.01 -39.96
N GLU A 122 -25.38 28.53 -40.77
CA GLU A 122 -25.03 28.01 -42.09
C GLU A 122 -24.58 26.54 -42.03
N ALA A 123 -23.93 26.12 -40.95
CA ALA A 123 -23.53 24.73 -40.76
C ALA A 123 -24.75 23.80 -40.66
N GLY A 124 -25.83 24.24 -39.99
CA GLY A 124 -27.10 23.52 -39.95
C GLY A 124 -27.79 23.50 -41.32
N ALA A 125 -27.82 24.64 -42.00
CA ALA A 125 -28.36 24.75 -43.36
C ALA A 125 -27.63 23.83 -44.35
N ALA A 126 -26.30 23.72 -44.27
CA ALA A 126 -25.50 22.83 -45.11
C ALA A 126 -25.85 21.35 -44.89
N LEU A 127 -25.99 20.91 -43.65
CA LEU A 127 -26.39 19.53 -43.33
C LEU A 127 -27.81 19.23 -43.82
N ARG A 128 -28.76 20.16 -43.63
CA ARG A 128 -30.14 20.04 -44.15
C ARG A 128 -30.17 19.96 -45.67
N ALA A 129 -29.38 20.78 -46.36
CA ALA A 129 -29.31 20.80 -47.82
C ALA A 129 -28.64 19.54 -48.41
N ALA A 130 -27.73 18.91 -47.68
CA ALA A 130 -27.08 17.66 -48.07
C ALA A 130 -27.96 16.42 -47.85
N LEU A 131 -28.88 16.47 -46.88
CA LEU A 131 -29.70 15.33 -46.46
C LEU A 131 -30.45 14.61 -47.61
N PRO A 132 -31.16 15.30 -48.53
CA PRO A 132 -31.85 14.62 -49.64
C PRO A 132 -30.90 14.12 -50.75
N LYS A 133 -29.60 14.44 -50.69
CA LYS A 133 -28.60 14.10 -51.73
C LYS A 133 -27.82 12.82 -51.43
N VAL A 134 -28.07 12.18 -50.29
CA VAL A 134 -27.33 11.00 -49.83
C VAL A 134 -28.28 9.88 -49.39
N GLU A 135 -27.77 8.66 -49.38
CA GLU A 135 -28.48 7.43 -49.02
C GLU A 135 -27.70 6.60 -47.98
N GLY A 136 -28.37 5.61 -47.39
CA GLY A 136 -27.78 4.64 -46.46
C GLY A 136 -26.97 5.28 -45.33
N LYS A 137 -25.72 4.83 -45.17
CA LYS A 137 -24.82 5.26 -44.06
C LYS A 137 -24.55 6.76 -44.03
N LEU A 138 -24.50 7.42 -45.19
CA LEU A 138 -24.26 8.85 -45.27
C LEU A 138 -25.46 9.65 -44.78
N ARG A 139 -26.68 9.21 -45.14
CA ARG A 139 -27.92 9.81 -44.65
C ARG A 139 -28.07 9.65 -43.14
N ALA A 140 -27.85 8.44 -42.61
CA ALA A 140 -27.87 8.19 -41.17
C ALA A 140 -26.84 9.08 -40.44
N GLY A 141 -25.64 9.23 -41.01
CA GLY A 141 -24.63 10.16 -40.50
C GLY A 141 -25.10 11.61 -40.42
N LEU A 142 -25.74 12.14 -41.47
CA LEU A 142 -26.27 13.51 -41.47
C LEU A 142 -27.41 13.70 -40.47
N LEU A 143 -28.35 12.74 -40.38
CA LEU A 143 -29.44 12.78 -39.41
C LEU A 143 -28.89 12.85 -37.98
N GLY A 144 -27.89 12.02 -37.65
CA GLY A 144 -27.21 12.05 -36.35
C GLY A 144 -26.58 13.40 -36.06
N SER A 145 -25.84 13.97 -37.03
CA SER A 145 -25.20 15.28 -36.88
C SER A 145 -26.20 16.43 -36.70
N ILE A 146 -27.33 16.39 -37.40
CA ILE A 146 -28.43 17.34 -37.22
C ILE A 146 -29.01 17.23 -35.79
N GLY A 147 -29.20 16.01 -35.30
CA GLY A 147 -29.63 15.75 -33.92
C GLY A 147 -28.67 16.33 -32.88
N VAL A 148 -27.37 16.06 -33.03
CA VAL A 148 -26.31 16.57 -32.12
C VAL A 148 -26.28 18.09 -32.09
N ARG A 149 -26.43 18.74 -33.25
CA ARG A 149 -26.56 20.20 -33.37
C ARG A 149 -27.83 20.77 -32.77
N ARG A 150 -28.86 19.94 -32.62
CA ARG A 150 -30.20 20.32 -32.17
C ARG A 150 -30.82 21.40 -33.05
N ASP A 151 -30.63 21.31 -34.36
CA ASP A 151 -31.09 22.30 -35.34
C ASP A 151 -32.64 22.35 -35.38
N PRO A 152 -33.28 23.42 -34.87
CA PRO A 152 -34.74 23.51 -34.82
C PRO A 152 -35.35 23.63 -36.22
N GLU A 153 -34.63 24.17 -37.19
CA GLU A 153 -35.11 24.33 -38.56
C GLU A 153 -35.05 23.01 -39.35
N ALA A 154 -34.44 21.96 -38.80
CA ALA A 154 -34.35 20.65 -39.43
C ALA A 154 -35.55 19.74 -39.13
N VAL A 155 -36.45 20.12 -38.22
CA VAL A 155 -37.55 19.26 -37.75
C VAL A 155 -38.38 18.70 -38.91
N GLU A 156 -38.81 19.54 -39.84
CA GLU A 156 -39.62 19.10 -40.98
C GLU A 156 -38.82 18.19 -41.94
N ALA A 157 -37.56 18.54 -42.19
CA ALA A 157 -36.69 17.76 -43.08
C ALA A 157 -36.38 16.37 -42.49
N VAL A 158 -36.13 16.29 -41.18
CA VAL A 158 -35.88 15.03 -40.47
C VAL A 158 -37.15 14.18 -40.35
N ALA A 159 -38.32 14.81 -40.13
CA ALA A 159 -39.60 14.12 -40.00
C ALA A 159 -39.94 13.21 -41.20
N ARG A 160 -39.47 13.56 -42.40
CA ARG A 160 -39.67 12.76 -43.62
C ARG A 160 -39.02 11.38 -43.58
N TYR A 161 -38.03 11.18 -42.71
CA TYR A 161 -37.26 9.94 -42.63
C TYR A 161 -37.69 9.01 -41.48
N ILE A 162 -38.65 9.41 -40.63
CA ILE A 162 -39.13 8.55 -39.53
C ILE A 162 -39.96 7.35 -40.02
N GLN A 163 -40.38 7.38 -41.29
CA GLN A 163 -41.09 6.30 -41.99
C GLN A 163 -40.25 5.69 -43.11
N ASP A 164 -38.93 5.92 -43.12
CA ASP A 164 -38.03 5.31 -44.10
C ASP A 164 -38.14 3.77 -44.01
N SER A 165 -38.09 3.12 -45.18
CA SER A 165 -38.13 1.66 -45.27
C SER A 165 -36.94 0.97 -44.60
N ASP A 166 -35.80 1.66 -44.48
CA ASP A 166 -34.66 1.19 -43.70
C ASP A 166 -34.88 1.53 -42.20
N PRO A 167 -35.05 0.52 -41.33
CA PRO A 167 -35.28 0.74 -39.91
C PRO A 167 -34.16 1.52 -39.22
N TRP A 168 -32.92 1.41 -39.70
CA TRP A 168 -31.78 2.14 -39.13
C TRP A 168 -31.88 3.65 -39.41
N ILE A 169 -32.33 4.02 -40.62
CA ILE A 169 -32.57 5.42 -40.98
C ILE A 169 -33.74 5.98 -40.17
N ALA A 170 -34.83 5.24 -40.07
CA ALA A 170 -36.00 5.63 -39.28
C ALA A 170 -35.66 5.80 -37.78
N GLU A 171 -34.93 4.86 -37.17
CA GLU A 171 -34.45 4.97 -35.79
C GLU A 171 -33.54 6.19 -35.59
N THR A 172 -32.63 6.44 -36.54
CA THR A 172 -31.73 7.59 -36.48
C THR A 172 -32.50 8.92 -36.60
N ALA A 173 -33.52 8.98 -37.45
CA ALA A 173 -34.39 10.16 -37.59
C ALA A 173 -35.20 10.42 -36.30
N LEU A 174 -35.74 9.38 -35.66
CA LEU A 174 -36.41 9.48 -34.36
C LEU A 174 -35.45 10.01 -33.30
N ALA A 175 -34.25 9.44 -33.19
CA ALA A 175 -33.23 9.89 -32.24
C ALA A 175 -32.83 11.36 -32.48
N ALA A 176 -32.68 11.78 -33.73
CA ALA A 176 -32.36 13.16 -34.08
C ALA A 176 -33.46 14.14 -33.65
N LEU A 177 -34.74 13.82 -33.89
CA LEU A 177 -35.86 14.62 -33.38
C LEU A 177 -35.89 14.68 -31.86
N GLY A 178 -35.59 13.56 -31.19
CA GLY A 178 -35.44 13.50 -29.74
C GLY A 178 -34.38 14.48 -29.22
N GLN A 179 -33.20 14.49 -29.84
CA GLN A 179 -32.10 15.38 -29.48
C GLN A 179 -32.38 16.86 -29.80
N ILE A 180 -33.07 17.15 -30.92
CA ILE A 180 -33.54 18.51 -31.25
C ILE A 180 -34.47 19.02 -30.14
N GLY A 181 -35.45 18.22 -29.72
CA GLY A 181 -36.17 18.45 -28.47
C GLY A 181 -36.91 19.79 -28.36
N THR A 182 -37.39 20.32 -29.49
CA THR A 182 -38.27 21.50 -29.54
C THR A 182 -39.75 21.09 -29.45
N PRO A 183 -40.69 22.02 -29.15
CA PRO A 183 -42.11 21.70 -29.17
C PRO A 183 -42.58 21.13 -30.52
N ALA A 184 -42.00 21.64 -31.62
CA ALA A 184 -42.27 21.11 -32.96
C ALA A 184 -41.77 19.66 -33.12
N ALA A 185 -40.54 19.35 -32.69
CA ALA A 185 -40.00 17.99 -32.74
C ALA A 185 -40.81 17.02 -31.88
N ALA A 186 -41.19 17.44 -30.66
CA ALA A 186 -42.05 16.64 -29.78
C ALA A 186 -43.44 16.38 -30.38
N LYS A 187 -44.03 17.36 -31.08
CA LYS A 187 -45.30 17.18 -31.80
C LYS A 187 -45.18 16.16 -32.93
N VAL A 188 -44.07 16.19 -33.69
CA VAL A 188 -43.78 15.19 -34.74
C VAL A 188 -43.66 13.80 -34.12
N LEU A 189 -42.87 13.64 -33.06
CA LEU A 189 -42.71 12.36 -32.36
C LEU A 189 -44.04 11.83 -31.80
N ALA A 190 -44.85 12.69 -31.17
CA ALA A 190 -46.15 12.31 -30.61
C ALA A 190 -47.15 11.83 -31.67
N SER A 191 -47.01 12.31 -32.91
CA SER A 191 -47.88 11.94 -34.04
C SER A 191 -47.26 10.83 -34.92
N ALA A 192 -46.08 10.32 -34.57
CA ALA A 192 -45.36 9.36 -35.38
C ALA A 192 -46.04 7.99 -35.34
N ASN A 193 -46.48 7.51 -36.50
CA ASN A 193 -46.96 6.14 -36.66
C ASN A 193 -45.81 5.26 -37.17
N VAL A 194 -45.16 4.52 -36.26
CA VAL A 194 -44.00 3.67 -36.55
C VAL A 194 -44.33 2.19 -36.32
N PRO A 195 -43.67 1.26 -37.05
CA PRO A 195 -43.81 -0.16 -36.80
C PRO A 195 -43.50 -0.55 -35.35
N ALA A 196 -44.08 -1.65 -34.86
CA ALA A 196 -43.89 -2.11 -33.48
C ALA A 196 -42.41 -2.31 -33.09
N THR A 197 -41.55 -2.67 -34.06
CA THR A 197 -40.10 -2.81 -33.89
C THR A 197 -39.40 -1.50 -33.49
N LEU A 198 -39.94 -0.34 -33.88
CA LEU A 198 -39.41 0.98 -33.57
C LEU A 198 -40.08 1.66 -32.37
N SER A 199 -41.09 1.03 -31.75
CA SER A 199 -41.82 1.61 -30.60
C SER A 199 -40.90 1.99 -29.43
N ARG A 200 -39.88 1.17 -29.14
CA ARG A 200 -38.88 1.48 -28.11
C ARG A 200 -38.00 2.67 -28.50
N ALA A 201 -37.63 2.80 -29.79
CA ALA A 201 -36.84 3.92 -30.28
C ALA A 201 -37.64 5.23 -30.21
N LEU A 202 -38.92 5.19 -30.61
CA LEU A 202 -39.84 6.32 -30.46
C LEU A 202 -39.95 6.75 -28.99
N GLY A 203 -40.13 5.81 -28.06
CA GLY A 203 -40.22 6.16 -26.64
C GLY A 203 -38.94 6.72 -26.04
N ARG A 204 -37.76 6.28 -26.49
CA ARG A 204 -36.48 6.91 -26.12
C ARG A 204 -36.38 8.33 -26.67
N ALA A 205 -36.77 8.54 -27.92
CA ALA A 205 -36.76 9.85 -28.55
C ALA A 205 -37.72 10.84 -27.86
N GLU A 206 -38.93 10.41 -27.51
CA GLU A 206 -39.88 11.25 -26.77
C GLU A 206 -39.36 11.62 -25.36
N ILE A 207 -38.74 10.67 -24.64
CA ILE A 207 -38.14 10.95 -23.32
C ILE A 207 -36.96 11.92 -23.44
N GLU A 208 -36.06 11.74 -24.42
CA GLU A 208 -34.96 12.70 -24.67
C GLU A 208 -35.51 14.08 -25.04
N ALA A 209 -36.53 14.15 -25.90
CA ALA A 209 -37.20 15.40 -26.25
C ALA A 209 -37.80 16.07 -25.00
N ALA A 210 -38.43 15.31 -24.10
CA ALA A 210 -38.94 15.85 -22.85
C ALA A 210 -37.82 16.41 -21.96
N SER A 211 -36.68 15.73 -21.84
CA SER A 211 -35.52 16.25 -21.10
C SER A 211 -34.97 17.55 -21.71
N ARG A 212 -34.96 17.67 -23.04
CA ARG A 212 -34.56 18.90 -23.75
C ARG A 212 -35.56 20.04 -23.59
N LEU A 213 -36.85 19.74 -23.72
CA LEU A 213 -37.93 20.69 -23.48
C LEU A 213 -37.84 21.28 -22.08
N ALA A 214 -37.61 20.44 -21.07
CA ALA A 214 -37.40 20.88 -19.70
C ALA A 214 -36.22 21.84 -19.55
N ALA A 215 -35.06 21.48 -20.13
CA ALA A 215 -33.87 22.33 -20.13
C ALA A 215 -34.08 23.69 -20.82
N ASN A 216 -35.00 23.75 -21.79
CA ASN A 216 -35.36 24.95 -22.55
C ASN A 216 -36.61 25.67 -21.99
N GLY A 217 -36.98 25.45 -20.72
CA GLY A 217 -38.08 26.17 -20.05
C GLY A 217 -39.49 25.67 -20.36
N ASN A 218 -39.64 24.56 -21.11
CA ASN A 218 -40.94 23.98 -21.47
C ASN A 218 -41.35 22.83 -20.52
N ALA A 219 -41.28 23.09 -19.21
CA ALA A 219 -41.47 22.07 -18.16
C ALA A 219 -42.85 21.37 -18.23
N ASN A 220 -43.93 22.08 -18.56
CA ASN A 220 -45.27 21.51 -18.64
C ASN A 220 -45.41 20.49 -19.80
N LEU A 221 -44.81 20.78 -20.96
CA LEU A 221 -44.79 19.85 -22.08
C LEU A 221 -43.94 18.62 -21.76
N ALA A 222 -42.77 18.83 -21.14
CA ALA A 222 -41.91 17.73 -20.68
C ALA A 222 -42.62 16.83 -19.67
N ARG A 223 -43.31 17.42 -18.69
CA ARG A 223 -44.11 16.72 -17.67
C ARG A 223 -45.12 15.77 -18.31
N GLY A 224 -45.92 16.25 -19.26
CA GLY A 224 -46.93 15.42 -19.92
C GLY A 224 -46.34 14.21 -20.65
N ILE A 225 -45.18 14.37 -21.28
CA ILE A 225 -44.47 13.26 -21.94
C ILE A 225 -43.95 12.25 -20.90
N PHE A 226 -43.34 12.71 -19.80
CA PHE A 226 -42.90 11.79 -18.75
C PHE A 226 -44.07 11.03 -18.12
N GLU A 227 -45.19 11.69 -17.83
CA GLU A 227 -46.39 11.05 -17.28
C GLU A 227 -46.95 9.96 -18.20
N LYS A 228 -46.98 10.18 -19.52
CA LYS A 228 -47.33 9.15 -20.53
C LYS A 228 -46.49 7.87 -20.36
N TYR A 229 -45.19 8.04 -20.11
CA TYR A 229 -44.25 6.92 -19.99
C TYR A 229 -44.21 6.25 -18.62
N LEU A 230 -45.00 6.71 -17.64
CA LEU A 230 -45.13 6.06 -16.33
C LEU A 230 -46.18 4.96 -16.27
N ALA A 231 -47.01 4.81 -17.30
CA ALA A 231 -48.06 3.80 -17.35
C ALA A 231 -47.48 2.37 -17.26
N ALA A 232 -48.20 1.45 -16.61
CA ALA A 232 -47.73 0.07 -16.38
C ALA A 232 -47.48 -0.72 -17.68
N ALA A 233 -48.19 -0.38 -18.76
CA ALA A 233 -48.03 -0.98 -20.08
C ALA A 233 -46.68 -0.63 -20.76
N GLN A 234 -45.96 0.39 -20.26
CA GLN A 234 -44.70 0.82 -20.85
C GLN A 234 -43.52 -0.07 -20.43
N PRO A 235 -42.51 -0.25 -21.29
CA PRO A 235 -41.29 -0.97 -20.92
C PRO A 235 -40.62 -0.39 -19.67
N ARG A 236 -40.14 -1.26 -18.77
CA ARG A 236 -39.49 -0.89 -17.50
C ARG A 236 -38.44 0.21 -17.66
N ALA A 237 -37.56 0.11 -18.65
CA ALA A 237 -36.49 1.08 -18.89
C ALA A 237 -37.02 2.49 -19.19
N LEU A 238 -38.12 2.61 -19.95
CA LEU A 238 -38.75 3.90 -20.24
C LEU A 238 -39.44 4.46 -18.99
N ARG A 239 -40.07 3.60 -18.19
CA ARG A 239 -40.70 4.00 -16.92
C ARG A 239 -39.69 4.55 -15.91
N VAL A 240 -38.52 3.92 -15.77
CA VAL A 240 -37.43 4.43 -14.90
C VAL A 240 -36.94 5.79 -15.40
N ALA A 241 -36.67 5.93 -16.71
CA ALA A 241 -36.21 7.19 -17.28
C ALA A 241 -37.26 8.31 -17.15
N ALA A 242 -38.53 7.98 -17.34
CA ALA A 242 -39.64 8.91 -17.19
C ALA A 242 -39.86 9.32 -15.73
N ALA A 243 -39.78 8.40 -14.78
CA ALA A 243 -39.82 8.69 -13.35
C ALA A 243 -38.70 9.66 -12.95
N LYS A 244 -37.48 9.39 -13.42
CA LYS A 244 -36.34 10.27 -13.19
C LYS A 244 -36.55 11.66 -13.77
N GLY A 245 -36.99 11.73 -15.03
CA GLY A 245 -37.27 12.98 -15.73
C GLY A 245 -38.38 13.79 -15.06
N LEU A 246 -39.46 13.13 -14.63
CA LEU A 246 -40.59 13.77 -13.95
C LEU A 246 -40.15 14.48 -12.67
N VAL A 247 -39.39 13.80 -11.80
CA VAL A 247 -38.86 14.42 -10.56
C VAL A 247 -38.02 15.67 -10.87
N GLY A 248 -37.28 15.67 -11.98
CA GLY A 248 -36.46 16.80 -12.41
C GLY A 248 -37.24 18.02 -12.92
N VAL A 249 -38.50 17.87 -13.33
CA VAL A 249 -39.33 18.96 -13.88
C VAL A 249 -40.40 19.47 -12.93
N LEU A 250 -40.76 18.69 -11.91
CA LEU A 250 -41.74 19.08 -10.90
C LEU A 250 -41.17 20.15 -9.95
N PRO A 251 -42.01 21.08 -9.44
CA PRO A 251 -41.63 21.94 -8.32
C PRO A 251 -41.15 21.12 -7.12
N ALA A 252 -40.15 21.60 -6.38
CA ALA A 252 -39.45 20.83 -5.33
C ALA A 252 -40.40 20.14 -4.32
N THR A 253 -41.44 20.83 -3.84
CA THR A 253 -42.41 20.26 -2.90
C THR A 253 -43.29 19.18 -3.53
N GLU A 254 -43.69 19.35 -4.78
CA GLU A 254 -44.48 18.35 -5.51
C GLU A 254 -43.62 17.12 -5.84
N ALA A 255 -42.40 17.37 -6.31
CA ALA A 255 -41.39 16.34 -6.56
C ALA A 255 -41.09 15.52 -5.30
N ALA A 256 -40.95 16.17 -4.13
CA ALA A 256 -40.72 15.48 -2.86
C ALA A 256 -41.86 14.54 -2.48
N ARG A 257 -43.11 15.00 -2.59
CA ARG A 257 -44.29 14.14 -2.36
C ARG A 257 -44.35 12.98 -3.35
N TRP A 258 -44.01 13.23 -4.61
CA TRP A 258 -43.96 12.18 -5.63
C TRP A 258 -42.88 11.14 -5.31
N VAL A 259 -41.67 11.57 -4.92
CA VAL A 259 -40.60 10.67 -4.46
C VAL A 259 -41.05 9.87 -3.23
N ALA A 260 -41.67 10.52 -2.25
CA ALA A 260 -42.21 9.85 -1.05
C ALA A 260 -43.25 8.77 -1.40
N GLN A 261 -44.15 9.05 -2.34
CA GLN A 261 -45.11 8.05 -2.83
C GLN A 261 -44.42 6.91 -3.59
N ALA A 262 -43.43 7.21 -4.43
CA ALA A 262 -42.69 6.21 -5.20
C ALA A 262 -41.86 5.28 -4.32
N LEU A 263 -41.30 5.78 -3.21
CA LEU A 263 -40.56 4.97 -2.24
C LEU A 263 -41.45 3.97 -1.49
N GLN A 264 -42.69 4.37 -1.21
CA GLN A 264 -43.65 3.58 -0.42
C GLN A 264 -44.49 2.61 -1.27
N GLY A 265 -44.65 2.87 -2.57
CA GLY A 265 -45.43 2.00 -3.46
C GLY A 265 -44.67 0.77 -3.97
N ASP A 266 -45.41 -0.18 -4.56
CA ASP A 266 -44.86 -1.45 -5.10
C ASP A 266 -44.20 -1.32 -6.48
N ASP A 267 -44.34 -0.17 -7.13
CA ASP A 267 -43.80 0.07 -8.46
C ASP A 267 -42.28 0.27 -8.44
N THR A 268 -41.55 -0.83 -8.63
CA THR A 268 -40.08 -0.84 -8.63
C THR A 268 -39.45 0.10 -9.65
N ALA A 269 -40.08 0.35 -10.80
CA ALA A 269 -39.55 1.25 -11.82
C ALA A 269 -39.67 2.71 -11.38
N ARG A 270 -40.79 3.10 -10.75
CA ARG A 270 -40.96 4.43 -10.16
C ARG A 270 -39.99 4.64 -9.01
N ARG A 271 -39.85 3.65 -8.13
CA ARG A 271 -38.93 3.69 -6.99
C ARG A 271 -37.49 3.91 -7.44
N GLU A 272 -37.01 3.13 -8.42
CA GLU A 272 -35.66 3.27 -8.98
C GLU A 272 -35.45 4.65 -9.62
N GLY A 273 -36.41 5.13 -10.43
CA GLY A 273 -36.33 6.44 -11.04
C GLY A 273 -36.31 7.59 -10.01
N ALA A 274 -37.13 7.49 -8.96
CA ALA A 274 -37.17 8.45 -7.86
C ALA A 274 -35.83 8.51 -7.09
N MET A 275 -35.29 7.35 -6.72
CA MET A 275 -34.00 7.25 -6.03
C MET A 275 -32.86 7.76 -6.91
N SER A 276 -32.84 7.40 -8.21
CA SER A 276 -31.84 7.89 -9.16
C SER A 276 -31.91 9.41 -9.35
N ALA A 277 -33.12 9.98 -9.41
CA ALA A 277 -33.31 11.42 -9.50
C ALA A 277 -32.79 12.16 -8.26
N PHE A 278 -33.15 11.66 -7.07
CA PHE A 278 -32.67 12.24 -5.82
C PHE A 278 -31.14 12.11 -5.66
N ALA A 279 -30.55 10.98 -6.03
CA ALA A 279 -29.11 10.76 -5.93
C ALA A 279 -28.28 11.70 -6.84
N GLN A 280 -28.82 12.09 -7.99
CA GLN A 280 -28.09 12.86 -9.00
C GLN A 280 -28.44 14.35 -9.01
N THR A 281 -29.46 14.77 -8.24
CA THR A 281 -29.91 16.15 -8.25
C THR A 281 -28.94 17.06 -7.51
N LYS A 282 -28.69 18.24 -8.08
CA LYS A 282 -27.97 19.35 -7.43
C LYS A 282 -28.92 20.41 -6.87
N SER A 283 -30.23 20.19 -6.96
CA SER A 283 -31.24 21.13 -6.48
C SER A 283 -31.36 21.05 -4.96
N LEU A 284 -30.75 22.01 -4.26
CA LEU A 284 -30.85 22.10 -2.80
C LEU A 284 -32.31 22.17 -2.29
N PRO A 285 -33.23 22.93 -2.93
CA PRO A 285 -34.64 22.91 -2.54
C PRO A 285 -35.28 21.52 -2.63
N LEU A 286 -34.99 20.77 -3.71
CA LEU A 286 -35.50 19.40 -3.86
C LEU A 286 -34.89 18.47 -2.81
N GLN A 287 -33.59 18.56 -2.58
CA GLN A 287 -32.90 17.76 -1.57
C GLN A 287 -33.52 17.94 -0.18
N THR A 288 -33.66 19.20 0.24
CA THR A 288 -34.28 19.56 1.52
C THR A 288 -35.73 19.10 1.60
N ALA A 289 -36.51 19.25 0.52
CA ALA A 289 -37.91 18.85 0.51
C ALA A 289 -38.08 17.32 0.63
N VAL A 290 -37.29 16.52 -0.09
CA VAL A 290 -37.33 15.04 0.00
C VAL A 290 -36.90 14.56 1.39
N VAL A 291 -35.82 15.13 1.95
CA VAL A 291 -35.40 14.86 3.33
C VAL A 291 -36.51 15.21 4.33
N GLY A 292 -37.24 16.31 4.09
CA GLY A 292 -38.35 16.75 4.92
C GLY A 292 -39.52 15.77 5.00
N GLU A 293 -39.68 14.90 4.00
CA GLU A 293 -40.70 13.83 4.00
C GLU A 293 -40.27 12.60 4.80
N LEU A 294 -38.98 12.44 5.11
CA LEU A 294 -38.42 11.26 5.78
C LEU A 294 -39.18 10.83 7.06
N PRO A 295 -39.57 11.74 7.99
CA PRO A 295 -40.28 11.34 9.21
C PRO A 295 -41.70 10.79 8.96
N ARG A 296 -42.28 11.05 7.78
CA ARG A 296 -43.65 10.62 7.41
C ARG A 296 -43.68 9.34 6.60
N LEU A 297 -42.53 8.85 6.15
CA LEU A 297 -42.43 7.61 5.38
C LEU A 297 -42.65 6.40 6.29
N GLU A 298 -43.24 5.33 5.74
CA GLU A 298 -43.25 4.01 6.38
C GLU A 298 -41.82 3.46 6.59
N PRO A 299 -41.58 2.59 7.60
CA PRO A 299 -40.23 2.13 7.96
C PRO A 299 -39.40 1.60 6.80
N ALA A 300 -39.99 0.81 5.89
CA ALA A 300 -39.29 0.29 4.71
C ALA A 300 -38.79 1.41 3.78
N ALA A 301 -39.59 2.46 3.57
CA ALA A 301 -39.22 3.62 2.76
C ALA A 301 -38.23 4.54 3.48
N GLN A 302 -38.32 4.65 4.82
CA GLN A 302 -37.31 5.34 5.63
C GLN A 302 -35.93 4.71 5.45
N LEU A 303 -35.85 3.39 5.54
CA LEU A 303 -34.58 2.65 5.38
C LEU A 303 -33.97 2.84 3.99
N LEU A 304 -34.79 2.84 2.92
CA LEU A 304 -34.30 3.10 1.56
C LEU A 304 -33.71 4.50 1.41
N LEU A 305 -34.39 5.52 1.92
CA LEU A 305 -33.92 6.90 1.82
C LEU A 305 -32.71 7.15 2.73
N LEU A 306 -32.70 6.61 3.96
CA LEU A 306 -31.54 6.67 4.87
C LEU A 306 -30.31 5.99 4.26
N GLY A 307 -30.48 4.80 3.66
CA GLY A 307 -29.40 4.11 2.97
C GLY A 307 -28.78 4.98 1.88
N LEU A 308 -29.60 5.67 1.08
CA LEU A 308 -29.13 6.58 0.05
C LEU A 308 -28.44 7.84 0.63
N LEU A 309 -28.97 8.40 1.72
CA LEU A 309 -28.39 9.58 2.39
C LEU A 309 -27.00 9.30 2.99
N ASN A 310 -26.74 8.06 3.38
CA ASN A 310 -25.42 7.65 3.88
C ASN A 310 -24.32 7.76 2.80
N ASP A 311 -24.68 7.66 1.52
CA ASP A 311 -23.75 7.82 0.39
C ASP A 311 -23.70 9.25 -0.15
N LEU A 312 -24.50 10.16 0.41
CA LEU A 312 -24.65 11.56 -0.05
C LEU A 312 -24.35 12.56 1.07
N PRO A 313 -23.07 12.80 1.42
CA PRO A 313 -22.69 13.62 2.57
C PRO A 313 -23.02 15.13 2.42
N ASP A 314 -23.16 15.62 1.18
CA ASP A 314 -23.40 17.05 0.91
C ASP A 314 -24.88 17.45 0.98
N VAL A 315 -25.78 16.47 1.07
CA VAL A 315 -27.22 16.72 1.22
C VAL A 315 -27.50 17.27 2.62
N PRO A 316 -28.31 18.34 2.80
CA PRO A 316 -28.66 18.87 4.11
C PRO A 316 -29.65 17.95 4.86
N ALA A 317 -29.19 16.77 5.28
CA ALA A 317 -30.06 15.71 5.78
C ALA A 317 -30.25 15.72 7.31
N ARG A 318 -29.36 16.40 8.04
CA ARG A 318 -29.27 16.33 9.51
C ARG A 318 -30.61 16.51 10.22
N ASP A 319 -31.35 17.57 9.90
CA ASP A 319 -32.59 17.88 10.62
C ASP A 319 -33.70 16.86 10.33
N GLY A 320 -33.78 16.35 9.10
CA GLY A 320 -34.70 15.27 8.76
C GLY A 320 -34.37 13.98 9.50
N ILE A 321 -33.09 13.60 9.53
CA ILE A 321 -32.61 12.41 10.24
C ILE A 321 -32.91 12.50 11.74
N LEU A 322 -32.67 13.66 12.38
CA LEU A 322 -32.94 13.86 13.80
C LEU A 322 -34.44 13.77 14.12
N LYS A 323 -35.29 14.38 13.29
CA LYS A 323 -36.75 14.28 13.45
C LYS A 323 -37.24 12.84 13.30
N THR A 324 -36.72 12.10 12.33
CA THR A 324 -37.05 10.68 12.14
C THR A 324 -36.57 9.83 13.32
N LEU A 325 -35.34 10.05 13.79
CA LEU A 325 -34.79 9.34 14.96
C LEU A 325 -35.64 9.57 16.23
N GLN A 326 -36.21 10.77 16.39
CA GLN A 326 -37.08 11.11 17.52
C GLN A 326 -38.49 10.50 17.37
N ALA A 327 -39.04 10.49 16.15
CA ALA A 327 -40.42 10.05 15.91
C ALA A 327 -40.59 8.53 15.81
N THR A 328 -39.56 7.80 15.37
CA THR A 328 -39.69 6.37 15.07
C THR A 328 -39.63 5.47 16.31
N ALA A 329 -40.47 4.42 16.30
CA ALA A 329 -40.43 3.32 17.25
C ALA A 329 -39.61 2.11 16.73
N ASP A 330 -39.25 2.09 15.46
CA ASP A 330 -38.56 0.98 14.80
C ASP A 330 -37.04 1.07 15.03
N ASP A 331 -36.45 0.04 15.65
CA ASP A 331 -35.04 0.01 15.99
C ASP A 331 -34.11 -0.07 14.77
N ALA A 332 -34.53 -0.68 13.66
CA ALA A 332 -33.75 -0.69 12.43
C ALA A 332 -33.65 0.71 11.83
N VAL A 333 -34.76 1.47 11.87
CA VAL A 333 -34.76 2.89 11.45
C VAL A 333 -33.88 3.72 12.40
N ARG A 334 -33.96 3.51 13.73
CA ARG A 334 -33.08 4.21 14.68
C ARG A 334 -31.60 3.97 14.38
N VAL A 335 -31.22 2.72 14.14
CA VAL A 335 -29.85 2.35 13.76
C VAL A 335 -29.44 3.07 12.47
N ALA A 336 -30.26 3.03 11.42
CA ALA A 336 -29.96 3.69 10.14
C ALA A 336 -29.83 5.22 10.28
N CYS A 337 -30.68 5.85 11.11
CA CYS A 337 -30.55 7.28 11.44
C CYS A 337 -29.22 7.58 12.12
N LEU A 338 -28.84 6.81 13.14
CA LEU A 338 -27.56 6.99 13.86
C LEU A 338 -26.36 6.78 12.93
N GLU A 339 -26.42 5.80 12.04
CA GLU A 339 -25.39 5.57 11.04
C GLU A 339 -25.25 6.76 10.08
N CYS A 340 -26.36 7.33 9.60
CA CYS A 340 -26.33 8.55 8.80
C CYS A 340 -25.74 9.76 9.54
N LEU A 341 -26.01 9.88 10.86
CA LEU A 341 -25.42 10.95 11.69
C LEU A 341 -23.89 10.87 11.78
N SER A 342 -23.27 9.72 11.46
CA SER A 342 -21.81 9.63 11.33
C SER A 342 -21.24 10.64 10.32
N ARG A 343 -21.99 10.95 9.26
CA ARG A 343 -21.61 11.90 8.20
C ARG A 343 -22.32 13.24 8.32
N HIS A 344 -23.61 13.18 8.66
CA HIS A 344 -24.49 14.35 8.68
C HIS A 344 -24.48 15.11 10.00
N GLY A 345 -24.17 14.42 11.10
CA GLY A 345 -24.15 14.96 12.45
C GLY A 345 -23.03 15.96 12.69
N THR A 346 -23.22 16.82 13.68
CA THR A 346 -22.29 17.88 14.12
C THR A 346 -21.92 17.70 15.59
N ALA A 347 -21.04 18.55 16.11
CA ALA A 347 -20.73 18.64 17.54
C ALA A 347 -21.98 18.82 18.42
N ALA A 348 -23.05 19.43 17.91
CA ALA A 348 -24.30 19.62 18.65
C ALA A 348 -25.05 18.30 18.92
N ASP A 349 -24.76 17.24 18.16
CA ASP A 349 -25.41 15.94 18.31
C ASP A 349 -24.69 15.03 19.32
N VAL A 350 -23.47 15.40 19.74
CA VAL A 350 -22.61 14.60 20.61
C VAL A 350 -23.28 14.24 21.95
N PRO A 351 -23.95 15.16 22.69
CA PRO A 351 -24.62 14.80 23.93
C PRO A 351 -25.66 13.68 23.75
N MET A 352 -26.55 13.83 22.78
CA MET A 352 -27.60 12.84 22.47
C MET A 352 -27.01 11.50 22.02
N LEU A 353 -25.98 11.53 21.16
CA LEU A 353 -25.30 10.32 20.72
C LEU A 353 -24.60 9.60 21.88
N THR A 354 -24.03 10.34 22.82
CA THR A 354 -23.35 9.78 24.01
C THR A 354 -24.34 9.17 24.98
N GLU A 355 -25.49 9.81 25.22
CA GLU A 355 -26.59 9.25 26.01
C GLU A 355 -27.10 7.93 25.41
N ARG A 356 -27.26 7.85 24.09
CA ARG A 356 -27.67 6.60 23.42
C ARG A 356 -26.58 5.54 23.46
N ALA A 357 -25.32 5.92 23.30
CA ALA A 357 -24.17 5.01 23.37
C ALA A 357 -23.98 4.39 24.75
N ALA A 358 -24.47 5.05 25.81
CA ALA A 358 -24.48 4.56 27.18
C ALA A 358 -25.49 3.43 27.43
N GLY A 359 -26.44 3.21 26.51
CA GLY A 359 -27.40 2.10 26.57
C GLY A 359 -26.81 0.74 26.15
N SER A 360 -27.69 -0.19 25.80
CA SER A 360 -27.34 -1.53 25.30
C SER A 360 -28.07 -1.86 23.99
N GLY A 361 -27.61 -2.91 23.30
CA GLY A 361 -28.21 -3.38 22.04
C GLY A 361 -27.80 -2.59 20.79
N ALA A 362 -28.46 -2.90 19.68
CA ALA A 362 -28.06 -2.43 18.34
C ALA A 362 -28.06 -0.90 18.22
N VAL A 363 -29.01 -0.21 18.86
CA VAL A 363 -29.10 1.26 18.87
C VAL A 363 -27.91 1.89 19.59
N ALA A 364 -27.52 1.35 20.75
CA ALA A 364 -26.34 1.84 21.47
C ALA A 364 -25.05 1.61 20.68
N ASP A 365 -24.92 0.46 20.04
CA ASP A 365 -23.75 0.15 19.21
C ASP A 365 -23.67 1.03 17.96
N ALA A 366 -24.81 1.36 17.35
CA ALA A 366 -24.88 2.33 16.25
C ALA A 366 -24.47 3.73 16.72
N ALA A 367 -24.91 4.17 17.91
CA ALA A 367 -24.51 5.45 18.49
C ALA A 367 -23.00 5.52 18.79
N LYS A 368 -22.40 4.44 19.31
CA LYS A 368 -20.93 4.34 19.49
C LYS A 368 -20.19 4.48 18.17
N ARG A 369 -20.64 3.77 17.12
CA ARG A 369 -20.06 3.88 15.76
C ARG A 369 -20.20 5.28 15.20
N ALA A 370 -21.33 5.95 15.45
CA ALA A 370 -21.53 7.33 15.05
C ALA A 370 -20.50 8.25 15.71
N LEU A 371 -20.39 8.23 17.05
CA LEU A 371 -19.40 9.03 17.79
C LEU A 371 -17.97 8.81 17.30
N GLN A 372 -17.60 7.56 17.00
CA GLN A 372 -16.29 7.24 16.46
C GLN A 372 -16.03 7.91 15.10
N ARG A 373 -17.05 7.98 14.23
CA ARG A 373 -16.92 8.40 12.83
C ARG A 373 -17.31 9.85 12.55
N LEU A 374 -17.96 10.53 13.50
CA LEU A 374 -18.33 11.94 13.37
C LEU A 374 -17.09 12.79 13.00
N GLY A 375 -17.12 13.37 11.80
CA GLY A 375 -15.96 14.08 11.21
C GLY A 375 -16.06 15.60 11.24
N LYS A 376 -17.19 16.20 11.62
CA LYS A 376 -17.34 17.66 11.62
C LYS A 376 -16.55 18.32 12.76
N PRO A 377 -16.07 19.56 12.60
CA PRO A 377 -15.30 20.26 13.64
C PRO A 377 -16.04 20.37 14.98
N GLY A 378 -15.29 20.39 16.09
CA GLY A 378 -15.80 20.59 17.45
C GLY A 378 -16.34 19.33 18.15
N VAL A 379 -16.33 18.17 17.49
CA VAL A 379 -16.82 16.90 18.08
C VAL A 379 -15.98 16.49 19.28
N ASP A 380 -14.66 16.57 19.17
CA ASP A 380 -13.74 16.23 20.27
C ASP A 380 -13.95 17.17 21.46
N ASP A 381 -14.07 18.48 21.24
CA ASP A 381 -14.36 19.46 22.30
C ASP A 381 -15.70 19.18 23.01
N ALA A 382 -16.72 18.75 22.25
CA ALA A 382 -18.00 18.37 22.82
C ALA A 382 -17.88 17.10 23.66
N LEU A 383 -17.13 16.09 23.20
CA LEU A 383 -16.86 14.86 23.97
C LEU A 383 -16.05 15.15 25.23
N LEU A 384 -15.04 16.02 25.17
CA LEU A 384 -14.23 16.42 26.31
C LEU A 384 -15.06 17.03 27.44
N LYS A 385 -16.09 17.82 27.11
CA LYS A 385 -17.04 18.36 28.10
C LYS A 385 -17.88 17.29 28.79
N LEU A 386 -18.07 16.13 28.15
CA LEU A 386 -18.88 15.03 28.68
C LEU A 386 -18.10 14.08 29.59
N VAL A 387 -16.76 14.10 29.51
CA VAL A 387 -15.85 13.28 30.31
C VAL A 387 -16.15 13.45 31.80
N GLU A 388 -16.32 14.67 32.30
CA GLU A 388 -16.50 14.93 33.75
C GLU A 388 -17.95 15.22 34.15
N THR A 389 -18.91 14.67 33.40
CA THR A 389 -20.32 14.81 33.75
C THR A 389 -20.70 13.96 34.96
N ALA A 390 -21.73 14.39 35.70
CA ALA A 390 -22.25 13.66 36.85
C ALA A 390 -22.88 12.30 36.48
N ASN A 391 -23.22 12.07 35.21
CA ASN A 391 -23.75 10.80 34.73
C ASN A 391 -22.61 9.86 34.35
N ALA A 392 -22.31 8.88 35.20
CA ALA A 392 -21.21 7.94 35.03
C ALA A 392 -21.28 7.14 33.72
N SER A 393 -22.48 6.78 33.25
CA SER A 393 -22.65 6.02 32.00
C SER A 393 -22.36 6.88 30.77
N VAL A 394 -22.75 8.16 30.80
CA VAL A 394 -22.44 9.14 29.73
C VAL A 394 -20.95 9.46 29.73
N SER A 395 -20.36 9.69 30.91
CA SER A 395 -18.92 9.88 31.08
C SER A 395 -18.13 8.69 30.51
N ALA A 396 -18.52 7.45 30.85
CA ALA A 396 -17.90 6.24 30.33
C ALA A 396 -17.98 6.15 28.79
N ALA A 397 -19.14 6.45 28.20
CA ALA A 397 -19.32 6.44 26.76
C ALA A 397 -18.47 7.54 26.06
N ALA A 398 -18.34 8.72 26.67
CA ALA A 398 -17.48 9.79 26.16
C ALA A 398 -16.00 9.40 26.20
N VAL A 399 -15.54 8.80 27.30
CA VAL A 399 -14.16 8.28 27.45
C VAL A 399 -13.85 7.21 26.41
N ASP A 400 -14.76 6.24 26.21
CA ASP A 400 -14.59 5.19 25.20
C ASP A 400 -14.53 5.77 23.78
N ALA A 401 -15.39 6.75 23.47
CA ALA A 401 -15.40 7.43 22.18
C ALA A 401 -14.07 8.18 21.93
N LEU A 402 -13.58 8.95 22.90
CA LEU A 402 -12.30 9.67 22.80
C LEU A 402 -11.10 8.72 22.64
N ALA A 403 -11.12 7.57 23.34
CA ALA A 403 -10.10 6.54 23.18
C ALA A 403 -10.10 5.93 21.77
N GLN A 404 -11.28 5.61 21.23
CA GLN A 404 -11.42 5.07 19.86
C GLN A 404 -11.02 6.09 18.78
N ARG A 405 -11.28 7.38 19.03
CA ARG A 405 -10.87 8.50 18.18
C ARG A 405 -9.40 8.88 18.34
N ARG A 406 -8.72 8.32 19.36
CA ARG A 406 -7.32 8.62 19.73
C ARG A 406 -7.08 10.10 20.06
N THR A 407 -8.05 10.74 20.72
CA THR A 407 -7.97 12.16 21.08
C THR A 407 -7.07 12.37 22.30
N GLU A 408 -5.79 12.72 22.08
CA GLU A 408 -4.80 12.94 23.16
C GLU A 408 -5.21 14.04 24.15
N ALA A 409 -5.96 15.04 23.71
CA ALA A 409 -6.47 16.12 24.56
C ALA A 409 -7.40 15.61 25.70
N ALA A 410 -7.88 14.36 25.62
CA ALA A 410 -8.68 13.73 26.67
C ALA A 410 -7.86 13.30 27.90
N VAL A 411 -6.54 13.15 27.77
CA VAL A 411 -5.67 12.58 28.82
C VAL A 411 -5.85 13.29 30.18
N PRO A 412 -5.86 14.63 30.29
CA PRO A 412 -6.03 15.28 31.59
C PRO A 412 -7.36 14.96 32.29
N GLY A 413 -8.46 14.88 31.54
CA GLY A 413 -9.77 14.54 32.10
C GLY A 413 -9.86 13.07 32.47
N VAL A 414 -9.32 12.18 31.63
CA VAL A 414 -9.25 10.75 31.90
C VAL A 414 -8.42 10.46 33.16
N LEU A 415 -7.30 11.17 33.37
CA LEU A 415 -6.49 11.05 34.59
C LEU A 415 -7.27 11.43 35.86
N ARG A 416 -8.16 12.42 35.79
CA ARG A 416 -9.01 12.81 36.92
C ARG A 416 -10.08 11.75 37.21
N ILE A 417 -10.72 11.21 36.17
CA ILE A 417 -11.69 10.11 36.30
C ILE A 417 -11.06 8.90 36.99
N MET A 418 -9.86 8.51 36.57
CA MET A 418 -9.17 7.34 37.14
C MET A 418 -8.91 7.47 38.65
N LYS A 419 -8.80 8.69 39.17
CA LYS A 419 -8.49 8.99 40.58
C LYS A 419 -9.73 9.30 41.42
N ASN A 420 -10.74 9.94 40.83
CA ASN A 420 -11.84 10.60 41.55
C ASN A 420 -13.23 10.05 41.18
N SER A 421 -13.33 8.79 40.74
CA SER A 421 -14.60 8.17 40.34
C SER A 421 -14.77 6.79 40.96
N ASP A 422 -15.97 6.22 40.82
CA ASP A 422 -16.21 4.83 41.22
C ASP A 422 -15.33 3.85 40.42
N ALA A 423 -15.23 2.61 40.91
CA ALA A 423 -14.35 1.61 40.32
C ALA A 423 -14.70 1.27 38.86
N ALA A 424 -15.98 1.27 38.49
CA ALA A 424 -16.42 0.93 37.14
C ALA A 424 -16.01 2.00 36.13
N LEU A 425 -16.20 3.29 36.46
CA LEU A 425 -15.80 4.41 35.62
C LEU A 425 -14.28 4.58 35.62
N ALA A 426 -13.61 4.37 36.76
CA ALA A 426 -12.15 4.37 36.83
C ALA A 426 -11.55 3.32 35.88
N VAL A 427 -12.07 2.08 35.85
CA VAL A 427 -11.62 1.04 34.90
C VAL A 427 -11.73 1.49 33.44
N ARG A 428 -12.80 2.20 33.06
CA ARG A 428 -12.94 2.76 31.70
C ARG A 428 -11.85 3.80 31.41
N GLY A 429 -11.62 4.72 32.34
CA GLY A 429 -10.54 5.70 32.23
C GLY A 429 -9.16 5.05 32.10
N VAL A 430 -8.88 4.02 32.92
CA VAL A 430 -7.60 3.29 32.86
C VAL A 430 -7.42 2.59 31.50
N ARG A 431 -8.46 1.93 30.98
CA ARG A 431 -8.41 1.30 29.65
C ARG A 431 -8.19 2.32 28.54
N ALA A 432 -8.84 3.49 28.63
CA ALA A 432 -8.61 4.59 27.71
C ALA A 432 -7.15 5.07 27.75
N MET A 433 -6.53 5.19 28.93
CA MET A 433 -5.09 5.49 29.05
C MET A 433 -4.20 4.41 28.45
N GLY A 434 -4.61 3.14 28.44
CA GLY A 434 -3.91 2.10 27.68
C GLY A 434 -3.79 2.39 26.18
N THR A 435 -4.71 3.20 25.63
CA THR A 435 -4.72 3.62 24.22
C THR A 435 -4.13 5.02 24.02
N LEU A 436 -4.53 5.98 24.84
CA LEU A 436 -4.15 7.41 24.73
C LEU A 436 -2.83 7.76 25.43
N GLY A 437 -2.46 6.97 26.43
CA GLY A 437 -1.32 7.24 27.29
C GLY A 437 0.02 7.12 26.56
N LYS A 438 0.87 8.10 26.84
CA LYS A 438 2.28 8.18 26.43
C LYS A 438 3.22 7.72 27.56
N PRO A 439 4.52 7.48 27.29
CA PRO A 439 5.49 7.05 28.29
C PRO A 439 5.47 7.83 29.61
N GLU A 440 5.27 9.14 29.59
CA GLU A 440 5.23 10.00 30.78
C GLU A 440 4.02 9.77 31.72
N HIS A 441 3.01 9.04 31.25
CA HIS A 441 1.80 8.70 32.00
C HIS A 441 1.89 7.34 32.71
N VAL A 442 2.98 6.59 32.49
CA VAL A 442 3.19 5.31 33.17
C VAL A 442 3.32 5.53 34.68
N LYS A 443 3.95 6.62 35.12
CA LYS A 443 4.00 7.01 36.53
C LYS A 443 2.60 7.15 37.15
N ASP A 444 1.64 7.75 36.44
CA ASP A 444 0.29 7.98 36.96
C ASP A 444 -0.47 6.66 37.12
N LEU A 445 -0.34 5.76 36.14
CA LEU A 445 -0.93 4.42 36.19
C LEU A 445 -0.29 3.55 37.27
N ALA A 446 1.03 3.62 37.43
CA ALA A 446 1.76 2.88 38.46
C ALA A 446 1.39 3.37 39.87
N SER A 447 1.30 4.69 40.07
CA SER A 447 0.82 5.28 41.32
C SER A 447 -0.62 4.86 41.63
N LEU A 448 -1.53 4.87 40.65
CA LEU A 448 -2.90 4.40 40.83
C LEU A 448 -2.95 2.92 41.23
N MET A 449 -2.14 2.09 40.56
CA MET A 449 -2.03 0.67 40.86
C MET A 449 -1.52 0.41 42.28
N ALA A 450 -0.60 1.25 42.76
CA ALA A 450 -0.04 1.19 44.12
C ALA A 450 -1.05 1.56 45.21
N SER A 451 -1.96 2.52 44.94
CA SER A 451 -2.84 3.10 45.96
C SER A 451 -4.29 2.62 45.94
N THR A 452 -4.78 2.08 44.81
CA THR A 452 -6.21 1.77 44.66
C THR A 452 -6.62 0.52 45.45
N PRO A 453 -7.74 0.54 46.20
CA PRO A 453 -8.25 -0.64 46.89
C PRO A 453 -8.93 -1.64 45.94
N HIS A 454 -9.37 -1.20 44.76
CA HIS A 454 -10.18 -2.00 43.84
C HIS A 454 -9.33 -2.92 42.94
N ALA A 455 -9.63 -4.22 42.95
CA ALA A 455 -8.90 -5.21 42.18
C ALA A 455 -9.07 -5.02 40.67
N GLU A 456 -10.27 -4.71 40.19
CA GLU A 456 -10.51 -4.46 38.76
C GLU A 456 -9.73 -3.26 38.22
N VAL A 457 -9.53 -2.21 39.04
CA VAL A 457 -8.74 -1.03 38.67
C VAL A 457 -7.26 -1.39 38.55
N ARG A 458 -6.72 -2.20 39.49
CA ARG A 458 -5.34 -2.69 39.40
C ARG A 458 -5.12 -3.53 38.14
N GLN A 459 -6.02 -4.46 37.83
CA GLN A 459 -5.90 -5.29 36.63
C GLN A 459 -5.98 -4.48 35.33
N ALA A 460 -6.86 -3.47 35.29
CA ALA A 460 -6.92 -2.55 34.17
C ALA A 460 -5.61 -1.75 34.02
N ALA A 461 -5.01 -1.30 35.14
CA ALA A 461 -3.77 -0.52 35.14
C ALA A 461 -2.59 -1.36 34.66
N GLU A 462 -2.51 -2.61 35.11
CA GLU A 462 -1.52 -3.60 34.63
C GLU A 462 -1.56 -3.72 33.09
N SER A 463 -2.76 -3.85 32.54
CA SER A 463 -2.97 -3.97 31.09
C SER A 463 -2.61 -2.68 30.35
N ALA A 464 -2.98 -1.51 30.90
CA ALA A 464 -2.69 -0.21 30.32
C ALA A 464 -1.19 0.09 30.30
N ILE A 465 -0.48 -0.14 31.42
CA ILE A 465 0.97 0.02 31.52
C ILE A 465 1.66 -0.90 30.51
N SER A 466 1.28 -2.18 30.48
CA SER A 466 1.84 -3.16 29.54
C SER A 466 1.68 -2.72 28.08
N ALA A 467 0.51 -2.18 27.73
CA ALA A 467 0.23 -1.67 26.40
C ALA A 467 1.12 -0.47 26.03
N ILE A 468 1.34 0.46 26.97
CA ILE A 468 2.25 1.60 26.77
C ILE A 468 3.70 1.13 26.65
N CYS A 469 4.17 0.25 27.53
CA CYS A 469 5.53 -0.29 27.51
C CYS A 469 5.86 -0.98 26.19
N ARG A 470 4.93 -1.79 25.66
CA ARG A 470 5.13 -2.50 24.37
C ARG A 470 5.30 -1.56 23.18
N ARG A 471 4.68 -0.38 23.21
CA ARG A 471 4.76 0.62 22.13
C ARG A 471 5.92 1.63 22.32
N SER A 472 6.57 1.63 23.49
CA SER A 472 7.65 2.57 23.78
C SER A 472 8.97 2.13 23.13
N PRO A 473 9.73 3.07 22.51
CA PRO A 473 11.06 2.78 22.00
C PRO A 473 12.10 2.63 23.14
N ASP A 474 11.99 3.47 24.18
CA ASP A 474 12.86 3.42 25.36
C ASP A 474 12.12 2.70 26.49
N LYS A 475 12.27 1.37 26.52
CA LYS A 475 11.65 0.52 27.52
C LYS A 475 12.36 0.61 28.89
N PRO A 476 13.70 0.66 28.98
CA PRO A 476 14.39 0.82 30.26
C PRO A 476 14.03 2.12 31.00
N ALA A 477 13.83 3.24 30.30
CA ALA A 477 13.41 4.49 30.95
C ALA A 477 12.04 4.40 31.65
N LEU A 478 11.16 3.50 31.20
CA LEU A 478 9.87 3.27 31.85
C LEU A 478 10.00 2.57 33.21
N ALA A 479 11.06 1.78 33.42
CA ALA A 479 11.33 1.17 34.71
C ALA A 479 11.46 2.23 35.82
N ALA A 480 12.11 3.36 35.52
CA ALA A 480 12.28 4.48 36.44
C ALA A 480 10.96 5.11 36.88
N GLN A 481 9.88 4.93 36.12
CA GLN A 481 8.54 5.41 36.48
C GLN A 481 7.72 4.40 37.30
N ILE A 482 8.03 3.10 37.17
CA ILE A 482 7.29 2.01 37.83
C ILE A 482 7.90 1.65 39.19
N VAL A 483 9.24 1.58 39.26
CA VAL A 483 9.96 1.14 40.47
C VAL A 483 9.65 1.98 41.72
N PRO A 484 9.54 3.33 41.66
CA PRO A 484 9.16 4.12 42.83
C PRO A 484 7.76 3.75 43.38
N ALA A 485 6.79 3.48 42.49
CA ALA A 485 5.47 3.04 42.90
C ALA A 485 5.49 1.65 43.53
N LEU A 486 6.35 0.73 43.05
CA LEU A 486 6.55 -0.58 43.66
C LEU A 486 7.10 -0.47 45.09
N GLN A 487 8.07 0.43 45.31
CA GLN A 487 8.66 0.66 46.63
C GLN A 487 7.67 1.31 47.61
N GLY A 488 6.80 2.19 47.14
CA GLY A 488 5.77 2.84 47.96
C GLY A 488 4.50 2.02 48.20
N ALA A 489 4.27 0.95 47.43
CA ALA A 489 3.08 0.12 47.55
C ALA A 489 3.12 -0.73 48.84
N THR A 490 2.04 -0.69 49.62
CA THR A 490 1.88 -1.47 50.85
C THR A 490 1.06 -2.75 50.65
N ALA A 491 0.15 -2.75 49.67
CA ALA A 491 -0.69 -3.91 49.36
C ALA A 491 0.10 -4.98 48.56
N PRO A 492 0.12 -6.25 48.99
CA PRO A 492 0.82 -7.32 48.28
C PRO A 492 0.37 -7.49 46.82
N GLU A 493 -0.92 -7.33 46.54
CA GLU A 493 -1.50 -7.44 45.19
C GLU A 493 -1.02 -6.32 44.27
N ALA A 494 -0.82 -5.11 44.82
CA ALA A 494 -0.28 -3.98 44.08
C ALA A 494 1.20 -4.19 43.75
N GLN A 495 1.99 -4.61 44.75
CA GLN A 495 3.40 -4.97 44.54
C GLN A 495 3.55 -6.07 43.49
N ALA A 496 2.74 -7.13 43.59
CA ALA A 496 2.74 -8.24 42.64
C ALA A 496 2.43 -7.81 41.21
N GLY A 497 1.44 -6.93 41.01
CA GLY A 497 1.12 -6.44 39.67
C GLY A 497 2.15 -5.47 39.10
N LEU A 498 2.76 -4.61 39.93
CA LEU A 498 3.87 -3.75 39.51
C LEU A 498 5.12 -4.57 39.12
N LEU A 499 5.39 -5.69 39.79
CA LEU A 499 6.45 -6.62 39.39
C LEU A 499 6.17 -7.28 38.03
N ARG A 500 4.92 -7.66 37.74
CA ARG A 500 4.55 -8.29 36.45
C ARG A 500 4.74 -7.35 35.26
N VAL A 501 4.48 -6.05 35.41
CA VAL A 501 4.64 -5.10 34.30
C VAL A 501 6.09 -4.76 33.98
N LEU A 502 7.02 -4.93 34.94
CA LEU A 502 8.45 -4.65 34.73
C LEU A 502 9.08 -5.52 33.63
N VAL A 503 8.52 -6.70 33.36
CA VAL A 503 8.92 -7.57 32.24
C VAL A 503 8.86 -6.85 30.89
N PHE A 504 7.92 -5.90 30.73
CA PHE A 504 7.78 -5.13 29.48
C PHE A 504 8.74 -3.94 29.37
N THR A 505 9.49 -3.64 30.44
CA THR A 505 10.48 -2.55 30.48
C THR A 505 11.90 -3.05 30.20
N GLY A 506 12.27 -4.21 30.76
CA GLY A 506 13.65 -4.71 30.70
C GLY A 506 14.66 -3.76 31.38
N GLY A 507 15.95 -4.05 31.20
CA GLY A 507 17.02 -3.25 31.78
C GLY A 507 17.32 -3.57 33.25
N GLU A 508 18.50 -3.12 33.68
CA GLU A 508 19.10 -3.50 34.97
C GLU A 508 18.26 -3.05 36.18
N GLN A 509 17.71 -1.83 36.15
CA GLN A 509 16.90 -1.31 37.25
C GLN A 509 15.64 -2.16 37.50
N ALA A 510 14.94 -2.54 36.42
CA ALA A 510 13.75 -3.36 36.49
C ALA A 510 14.08 -4.77 36.98
N LEU A 511 15.16 -5.37 36.44
CA LEU A 511 15.61 -6.70 36.85
C LEU A 511 15.99 -6.74 38.33
N ASN A 512 16.73 -5.74 38.82
CA ASN A 512 17.11 -5.64 40.23
C ASN A 512 15.88 -5.53 41.14
N ALA A 513 14.86 -4.79 40.73
CA ALA A 513 13.59 -4.71 41.47
C ALA A 513 12.88 -6.08 41.52
N VAL A 514 12.86 -6.82 40.41
CA VAL A 514 12.30 -8.18 40.35
C VAL A 514 13.09 -9.16 41.24
N VAL A 515 14.42 -9.20 41.13
CA VAL A 515 15.29 -10.07 41.94
C VAL A 515 15.15 -9.78 43.43
N ASN A 516 15.01 -8.52 43.82
CA ASN A 516 14.74 -8.14 45.21
C ASN A 516 13.34 -8.58 45.65
N GLY A 517 12.33 -8.48 44.78
CA GLY A 517 10.97 -8.95 45.02
C GLY A 517 10.89 -10.44 45.35
N MET A 518 11.77 -11.27 44.78
CA MET A 518 11.84 -12.71 45.08
C MET A 518 12.19 -13.01 46.55
N LYS A 519 12.84 -12.07 47.24
CA LYS A 519 13.23 -12.20 48.65
C LYS A 519 12.18 -11.64 49.61
N ASN A 520 11.05 -11.17 49.10
CA ASN A 520 10.00 -10.58 49.92
C ASN A 520 9.35 -11.66 50.82
N PRO A 521 9.11 -11.39 52.11
CA PRO A 521 8.47 -12.35 53.02
C PRO A 521 7.02 -12.68 52.63
N ASN A 522 6.35 -11.82 51.87
CA ASN A 522 5.01 -12.10 51.38
C ASN A 522 5.06 -13.03 50.15
N ALA A 523 4.42 -14.19 50.27
CA ALA A 523 4.41 -15.23 49.23
C ALA A 523 3.80 -14.77 47.89
N VAL A 524 2.82 -13.86 47.90
CA VAL A 524 2.19 -13.34 46.66
C VAL A 524 3.19 -12.50 45.87
N VAL A 525 3.97 -11.68 46.59
CA VAL A 525 4.99 -10.80 46.00
C VAL A 525 6.18 -11.60 45.48
N ALA A 526 6.69 -12.53 46.31
CA ALA A 526 7.80 -13.40 45.93
C ALA A 526 7.46 -14.28 44.73
N LYS A 527 6.23 -14.81 44.68
CA LYS A 527 5.74 -15.57 43.52
C LYS A 527 5.68 -14.69 42.27
N ALA A 528 5.07 -13.52 42.34
CA ALA A 528 4.97 -12.62 41.18
C ALA A 528 6.34 -12.16 40.65
N ALA A 529 7.30 -11.92 41.54
CA ALA A 529 8.68 -11.64 41.15
C ALA A 529 9.35 -12.84 40.48
N THR A 530 9.11 -14.05 40.98
CA THR A 530 9.64 -15.28 40.38
C THR A 530 9.06 -15.49 38.97
N ASP A 531 7.74 -15.36 38.82
CA ASP A 531 7.03 -15.46 37.53
C ASP A 531 7.53 -14.40 36.52
N ALA A 532 7.80 -13.18 37.00
CA ALA A 532 8.38 -12.11 36.20
C ALA A 532 9.82 -12.42 35.74
N LEU A 533 10.67 -12.98 36.62
CA LEU A 533 12.02 -13.39 36.25
C LEU A 533 12.00 -14.54 35.22
N LEU A 534 11.12 -15.53 35.40
CA LEU A 534 10.95 -16.63 34.45
C LEU A 534 10.55 -16.13 33.05
N SER A 535 9.78 -15.04 33.00
CA SER A 535 9.29 -14.42 31.76
C SER A 535 10.20 -13.31 31.21
N TRP A 536 11.38 -13.07 31.81
CA TRP A 536 12.24 -11.95 31.44
C TRP A 536 12.68 -12.01 29.95
N PRO A 537 12.74 -10.88 29.23
CA PRO A 537 12.86 -10.91 27.76
C PRO A 537 14.30 -11.05 27.23
N ASP A 538 15.33 -10.94 28.08
CA ASP A 538 16.72 -10.89 27.63
C ASP A 538 17.70 -11.65 28.55
N LEU A 539 18.94 -11.81 28.07
CA LEU A 539 19.98 -12.59 28.74
C LEU A 539 20.48 -12.01 30.07
N SER A 540 20.09 -10.79 30.47
CA SER A 540 20.47 -10.26 31.79
C SER A 540 19.88 -11.09 32.93
N ALA A 541 18.78 -11.81 32.71
CA ALA A 541 18.19 -12.71 33.69
C ALA A 541 18.95 -14.04 33.86
N ALA A 542 19.85 -14.40 32.94
CA ALA A 542 20.53 -15.71 32.93
C ALA A 542 21.23 -16.05 34.26
N PRO A 543 22.05 -15.16 34.88
CA PRO A 543 22.71 -15.47 36.14
C PRO A 543 21.71 -15.72 37.28
N HIS A 544 20.60 -14.98 37.30
CA HIS A 544 19.58 -15.08 38.34
C HIS A 544 18.71 -16.32 38.19
N LEU A 545 18.38 -16.71 36.95
CA LEU A 545 17.65 -17.95 36.66
C LEU A 545 18.48 -19.19 37.00
N LEU A 546 19.77 -19.17 36.67
CA LEU A 546 20.69 -20.26 37.06
C LEU A 546 20.88 -20.33 38.58
N ALA A 547 20.97 -19.19 39.27
CA ALA A 547 21.01 -19.15 40.72
C ALA A 547 19.72 -19.68 41.36
N LEU A 548 18.55 -19.35 40.78
CA LEU A 548 17.25 -19.88 41.20
C LEU A 548 17.21 -21.40 41.06
N ALA A 549 17.66 -21.94 39.92
CA ALA A 549 17.73 -23.38 39.70
C ALA A 549 18.68 -24.07 40.69
N LYS A 550 19.87 -23.50 40.91
CA LYS A 550 20.91 -24.05 41.80
C LYS A 550 20.46 -24.11 43.25
N ASN A 551 19.79 -23.06 43.72
CA ASN A 551 19.39 -22.90 45.13
C ASN A 551 17.99 -23.46 45.44
N ALA A 552 17.27 -23.99 44.45
CA ALA A 552 15.93 -24.53 44.63
C ALA A 552 15.90 -25.67 45.66
N THR A 553 15.10 -25.56 46.71
CA THR A 553 14.94 -26.62 47.73
C THR A 553 14.03 -27.74 47.24
N ASP A 554 12.98 -27.42 46.49
CA ASP A 554 12.10 -28.40 45.86
C ASP A 554 12.48 -28.69 44.40
N ALA A 555 12.16 -29.89 43.91
CA ALA A 555 12.49 -30.32 42.55
C ALA A 555 11.69 -29.55 41.47
N ASN A 556 10.50 -29.08 41.79
CA ASN A 556 9.64 -28.39 40.83
C ASN A 556 10.21 -27.02 40.48
N MET A 557 10.72 -26.25 41.45
CA MET A 557 11.34 -24.96 41.19
C MET A 557 12.63 -25.07 40.36
N ASN A 558 13.46 -26.11 40.57
CA ASN A 558 14.61 -26.38 39.70
C ASN A 558 14.16 -26.61 38.25
N ILE A 559 13.10 -27.41 38.05
CA ILE A 559 12.55 -27.70 36.72
C ILE A 559 12.01 -26.42 36.06
N VAL A 560 11.21 -25.64 36.77
CA VAL A 560 10.59 -24.41 36.25
C VAL A 560 11.66 -23.37 35.89
N ALA A 561 12.65 -23.14 36.76
CA ALA A 561 13.75 -22.20 36.48
C ALA A 561 14.54 -22.57 35.22
N LEU A 562 14.80 -23.87 35.02
CA LEU A 562 15.54 -24.36 33.85
C LEU A 562 14.68 -24.38 32.58
N ARG A 563 13.43 -24.85 32.65
CA ARG A 563 12.55 -24.97 31.48
C ARG A 563 11.95 -23.63 31.07
N ASP A 564 11.25 -22.98 31.97
CA ASP A 564 10.44 -21.81 31.67
C ASP A 564 11.28 -20.52 31.70
N GLY A 565 12.41 -20.55 32.40
CA GLY A 565 13.43 -19.50 32.38
C GLY A 565 14.52 -19.73 31.33
N CYS A 566 15.49 -20.59 31.66
CA CYS A 566 16.73 -20.72 30.90
C CYS A 566 16.54 -21.27 29.48
N LEU A 567 15.85 -22.40 29.32
CA LEU A 567 15.65 -23.06 28.02
C LEU A 567 14.78 -22.20 27.10
N ARG A 568 13.70 -21.60 27.63
CA ARG A 568 12.89 -20.62 26.90
C ARG A 568 13.75 -19.47 26.34
N LEU A 569 14.61 -18.86 27.17
CA LEU A 569 15.53 -17.81 26.71
C LEU A 569 16.51 -18.35 25.64
N ALA A 570 17.07 -19.54 25.85
CA ALA A 570 18.01 -20.13 24.89
C ALA A 570 17.36 -20.47 23.53
N GLU A 571 16.04 -20.66 23.47
CA GLU A 571 15.28 -20.91 22.24
C GLU A 571 14.96 -19.61 21.46
N MET A 572 15.14 -18.43 22.03
CA MET A 572 14.92 -17.14 21.35
C MET A 572 16.04 -16.86 20.33
N GLU A 573 15.71 -16.91 19.04
CA GLU A 573 16.67 -16.81 17.94
C GLU A 573 17.31 -15.43 17.81
N GLU A 574 16.61 -14.38 18.25
CA GLU A 574 17.05 -12.99 18.27
C GLU A 574 18.18 -12.71 19.29
N LEU A 575 18.41 -13.62 20.24
CA LEU A 575 19.44 -13.45 21.26
C LEU A 575 20.83 -13.88 20.73
N PRO A 576 21.92 -13.22 21.19
CA PRO A 576 23.28 -13.55 20.77
C PRO A 576 23.63 -15.02 21.01
N VAL A 577 24.10 -15.71 19.96
CA VAL A 577 24.40 -17.15 19.98
C VAL A 577 25.35 -17.52 21.13
N ASN A 578 26.43 -16.78 21.34
CA ASN A 578 27.38 -17.07 22.43
C ASN A 578 26.72 -17.01 23.81
N GLY A 579 25.86 -16.02 24.05
CA GLY A 579 25.13 -15.91 25.32
C GLY A 579 24.13 -17.04 25.52
N ARG A 580 23.49 -17.52 24.44
CA ARG A 580 22.64 -18.72 24.46
C ARG A 580 23.44 -19.98 24.79
N VAL A 581 24.65 -20.13 24.24
CA VAL A 581 25.56 -21.26 24.55
C VAL A 581 25.96 -21.25 26.03
N GLU A 582 26.37 -20.09 26.57
CA GLU A 582 26.74 -19.98 27.99
C GLU A 582 25.56 -20.32 28.92
N LEU A 583 24.35 -19.86 28.58
CA LEU A 583 23.14 -20.20 29.32
C LEU A 583 22.85 -21.71 29.29
N LEU A 584 22.94 -22.35 28.13
CA LEU A 584 22.74 -23.79 27.96
C LEU A 584 23.79 -24.61 28.72
N ARG A 585 25.05 -24.16 28.75
CA ARG A 585 26.11 -24.76 29.58
C ARG A 585 25.73 -24.70 31.06
N GLY A 586 25.20 -23.55 31.51
CA GLY A 586 24.65 -23.39 32.85
C GLY A 586 23.49 -24.36 33.16
N VAL A 587 22.59 -24.60 32.19
CA VAL A 587 21.50 -25.58 32.34
C VAL A 587 22.05 -26.98 32.55
N VAL A 588 22.99 -27.43 31.72
CA VAL A 588 23.60 -28.77 31.83
C VAL A 588 24.26 -28.96 33.20
N ALA A 589 24.93 -27.93 33.72
CA ALA A 589 25.62 -27.98 35.01
C ALA A 589 24.67 -27.98 36.23
N ASN A 590 23.49 -27.36 36.15
CA ASN A 590 22.58 -27.17 37.30
C ASN A 590 21.32 -28.06 37.25
N ALA A 591 21.10 -28.79 36.17
CA ALA A 591 19.97 -29.72 36.04
C ALA A 591 20.15 -30.96 36.92
N ARG A 592 19.13 -31.23 37.76
CA ARG A 592 19.06 -32.46 38.59
C ARG A 592 18.58 -33.68 37.80
N ARG A 593 17.84 -33.44 36.74
CA ARG A 593 17.18 -34.44 35.89
C ARG A 593 17.85 -34.48 34.52
N VAL A 594 17.82 -35.67 33.91
CA VAL A 594 18.49 -35.90 32.63
C VAL A 594 17.73 -35.25 31.46
N GLU A 595 16.43 -35.03 31.62
CA GLU A 595 15.55 -34.51 30.58
C GLU A 595 15.85 -33.05 30.21
N GLU A 596 16.12 -32.19 31.19
CA GLU A 596 16.55 -30.80 30.93
C GLU A 596 17.93 -30.76 30.30
N LYS A 597 18.84 -31.65 30.72
CA LYS A 597 20.16 -31.79 30.10
C LYS A 597 20.02 -32.17 28.62
N LYS A 598 19.24 -33.21 28.30
CA LYS A 598 18.98 -33.65 26.92
C LYS A 598 18.36 -32.55 26.08
N ARG A 599 17.39 -31.78 26.61
CA ARG A 599 16.81 -30.64 25.88
C ARG A 599 17.86 -29.54 25.63
N ALA A 600 18.72 -29.24 26.61
CA ALA A 600 19.80 -28.29 26.40
C ALA A 600 20.79 -28.76 25.31
N LEU A 601 21.16 -30.05 25.28
CA LEU A 601 22.00 -30.62 24.23
C LEU A 601 21.32 -30.55 22.86
N ALA A 602 20.01 -30.80 22.80
CA ALA A 602 19.25 -30.67 21.56
C ALA A 602 19.30 -29.23 21.02
N ILE A 603 19.13 -28.21 21.86
CA ILE A 603 19.24 -26.80 21.44
C ILE A 603 20.68 -26.48 21.03
N LEU A 604 21.69 -26.90 21.80
CA LEU A 604 23.10 -26.73 21.44
C LEU A 604 23.43 -27.32 20.06
N GLY A 605 22.82 -28.46 19.71
CA GLY A 605 22.98 -29.11 18.41
C GLY A 605 22.38 -28.34 17.22
N ASP A 606 21.60 -27.29 17.47
CA ASP A 606 21.04 -26.38 16.46
C ASP A 606 21.80 -25.05 16.37
N LEU A 607 22.84 -24.86 17.20
CA LEU A 607 23.68 -23.67 17.20
C LEU A 607 25.00 -23.97 16.48
N PRO A 608 25.19 -23.55 15.21
CA PRO A 608 26.37 -23.93 14.41
C PRO A 608 27.60 -23.08 14.76
N VAL A 609 28.07 -23.14 16.01
CA VAL A 609 29.26 -22.44 16.49
C VAL A 609 30.20 -23.38 17.27
N PRO A 610 31.54 -23.19 17.18
CA PRO A 610 32.50 -24.08 17.86
C PRO A 610 32.29 -24.21 19.37
N ALA A 611 31.95 -23.11 20.06
CA ALA A 611 31.72 -23.10 21.51
C ALA A 611 30.57 -24.04 21.95
N ALA A 612 29.56 -24.24 21.08
CA ALA A 612 28.49 -25.19 21.34
C ALA A 612 28.98 -26.63 21.14
N THR A 613 29.82 -26.89 20.13
CA THR A 613 30.45 -28.21 19.92
C THR A 613 31.31 -28.61 21.12
N GLU A 614 32.13 -27.69 21.64
CA GLU A 614 32.95 -27.93 22.84
C GLU A 614 32.09 -28.32 24.03
N THR A 615 30.99 -27.59 24.25
CA THR A 615 30.05 -27.87 25.34
C THR A 615 29.39 -29.25 25.18
N LEU A 616 29.01 -29.63 23.96
CA LEU A 616 28.48 -30.96 23.66
C LEU A 616 29.53 -32.06 23.86
N MET A 617 30.80 -31.81 23.48
CA MET A 617 31.89 -32.78 23.67
C MET A 617 32.12 -33.07 25.15
N THR A 618 32.09 -32.04 26.02
CA THR A 618 32.17 -32.24 27.48
C THR A 618 30.96 -33.04 27.99
N ALA A 619 29.75 -32.74 27.52
CA ALA A 619 28.56 -33.49 27.91
C ALA A 619 28.60 -34.97 27.44
N ALA A 620 29.32 -35.26 26.35
CA ALA A 620 29.47 -36.62 25.82
C ALA A 620 30.33 -37.54 26.70
N GLU A 621 31.06 -36.99 27.67
CA GLU A 621 31.82 -37.75 28.67
C GLU A 621 30.90 -38.40 29.72
N ASP A 622 29.69 -37.86 29.92
CA ASP A 622 28.66 -38.47 30.75
C ASP A 622 27.96 -39.60 29.98
N ALA A 623 28.09 -40.83 30.47
CA ALA A 623 27.50 -42.01 29.84
C ALA A 623 25.97 -41.92 29.64
N THR A 624 25.26 -41.17 30.49
CA THR A 624 23.80 -40.98 30.39
C THR A 624 23.38 -40.01 29.29
N LEU A 625 24.31 -39.19 28.80
CA LEU A 625 24.11 -38.16 27.78
C LEU A 625 24.86 -38.43 26.48
N GLN A 626 25.81 -39.37 26.48
CA GLN A 626 26.72 -39.65 25.38
C GLN A 626 26.01 -39.76 24.01
N THR A 627 24.94 -40.55 23.93
CA THR A 627 24.22 -40.75 22.66
C THR A 627 23.55 -39.46 22.16
N ASP A 628 22.89 -38.71 23.05
CA ASP A 628 22.24 -37.44 22.72
C ASP A 628 23.27 -36.37 22.31
N ALA A 629 24.39 -36.28 23.04
CA ALA A 629 25.48 -35.36 22.77
C ALA A 629 26.12 -35.63 21.40
N TRP A 630 26.46 -36.88 21.09
CA TRP A 630 27.03 -37.22 19.78
C TRP A 630 26.05 -37.04 18.62
N THR A 631 24.76 -37.30 18.86
CA THR A 631 23.70 -37.01 17.87
C THR A 631 23.66 -35.51 17.55
N ALA A 632 23.70 -34.67 18.59
CA ALA A 632 23.75 -33.21 18.45
C ALA A 632 25.05 -32.73 17.74
N ILE A 633 26.22 -33.29 18.11
CA ILE A 633 27.52 -32.96 17.48
C ILE A 633 27.49 -33.27 15.98
N ILE A 634 27.01 -34.46 15.57
CA ILE A 634 26.96 -34.85 14.17
C ILE A 634 26.04 -33.91 13.36
N ARG A 635 24.88 -33.55 13.91
CA ARG A 635 23.95 -32.63 13.27
C ARG A 635 24.55 -31.23 13.13
N GLN A 636 25.13 -30.71 14.21
CA GLN A 636 25.75 -29.39 14.26
C GLN A 636 26.94 -29.29 13.29
N ALA A 637 27.81 -30.30 13.26
CA ALA A 637 28.96 -30.34 12.36
C ALA A 637 28.55 -30.26 10.88
N ARG A 638 27.43 -30.89 10.48
CA ARG A 638 26.86 -30.74 9.13
C ARG A 638 26.46 -29.30 8.84
N GLN A 639 25.82 -28.62 9.79
CA GLN A 639 25.37 -27.23 9.63
C GLN A 639 26.56 -26.25 9.57
N MET A 640 27.61 -26.52 10.34
CA MET A 640 28.83 -25.73 10.39
C MET A 640 29.75 -25.92 9.19
N GLY A 641 29.53 -26.93 8.34
CA GLY A 641 30.49 -27.37 7.34
C GLY A 641 30.95 -26.30 6.35
N SER A 642 30.12 -25.30 6.03
CA SER A 642 30.52 -24.19 5.15
C SER A 642 31.34 -23.12 5.87
N ALA A 643 31.08 -22.84 7.14
CA ALA A 643 31.71 -21.76 7.90
C ALA A 643 32.93 -22.23 8.72
N TYR A 644 32.88 -23.45 9.25
CA TYR A 644 33.89 -24.05 10.14
C TYR A 644 34.22 -25.50 9.77
N PRO A 645 34.62 -25.81 8.51
CA PRO A 645 34.83 -27.19 8.06
C PRO A 645 35.92 -27.91 8.86
N LYS A 646 36.99 -27.23 9.28
CA LYS A 646 38.06 -27.87 10.07
C LYS A 646 37.53 -28.40 11.40
N GLN A 647 36.82 -27.55 12.15
CA GLN A 647 36.22 -27.91 13.43
C GLN A 647 35.12 -28.96 13.26
N ALA A 648 34.29 -28.84 12.22
CA ALA A 648 33.25 -29.81 11.90
C ALA A 648 33.83 -31.19 11.58
N LEU A 649 34.87 -31.26 10.73
CA LEU A 649 35.54 -32.52 10.38
C LEU A 649 36.21 -33.15 11.59
N ALA A 650 36.96 -32.38 12.38
CA ALA A 650 37.59 -32.88 13.60
C ALA A 650 36.56 -33.49 14.58
N ALA A 651 35.39 -32.85 14.73
CA ALA A 651 34.32 -33.37 15.57
C ALA A 651 33.72 -34.67 15.02
N LEU A 652 33.52 -34.77 13.70
CA LEU A 652 32.95 -35.95 13.05
C LEU A 652 33.93 -37.13 13.01
N GLU A 653 35.21 -36.88 12.79
CA GLU A 653 36.27 -37.90 12.85
C GLU A 653 36.37 -38.46 14.27
N LYS A 654 36.32 -37.59 15.30
CA LYS A 654 36.26 -38.01 16.70
C LYS A 654 35.03 -38.88 16.98
N ALA A 655 33.89 -38.60 16.35
CA ALA A 655 32.69 -39.44 16.48
C ALA A 655 32.91 -40.87 15.93
N GLN A 656 33.71 -41.03 14.87
CA GLN A 656 34.00 -42.36 14.29
C GLN A 656 34.83 -43.24 15.22
N THR A 657 35.67 -42.63 16.07
CA THR A 657 36.52 -43.37 17.02
C THR A 657 35.81 -43.71 18.33
N GLN A 658 34.61 -43.17 18.59
CA GLN A 658 33.85 -43.45 19.80
C GLN A 658 33.07 -44.77 19.73
N ASN A 659 32.75 -45.33 20.89
CA ASN A 659 31.88 -46.50 21.02
C ASN A 659 30.39 -46.11 20.85
N LEU A 660 29.99 -45.74 19.63
CA LEU A 660 28.63 -45.32 19.28
C LEU A 660 27.87 -46.40 18.50
N PRO A 661 26.52 -46.40 18.52
CA PRO A 661 25.70 -47.21 17.64
C PRO A 661 26.09 -47.06 16.17
N ASP A 662 26.04 -48.15 15.40
CA ASP A 662 26.44 -48.17 13.99
C ASP A 662 25.71 -47.13 13.14
N ALA A 663 24.44 -46.87 13.43
CA ALA A 663 23.65 -45.82 12.78
C ALA A 663 24.29 -44.43 12.95
N LEU A 664 24.81 -44.09 14.14
CA LEU A 664 25.47 -42.80 14.37
C LEU A 664 26.84 -42.74 13.69
N LYS A 665 27.61 -43.83 13.69
CA LYS A 665 28.89 -43.91 12.95
C LYS A 665 28.68 -43.72 11.45
N GLN A 666 27.63 -44.31 10.89
CA GLN A 666 27.23 -44.11 9.49
C GLN A 666 26.79 -42.66 9.22
N GLN A 667 26.00 -42.06 10.12
CA GLN A 667 25.62 -40.65 10.02
C GLN A 667 26.84 -39.73 10.07
N ALA A 668 27.83 -40.01 10.92
CA ALA A 668 29.09 -39.27 10.98
C ALA A 668 29.88 -39.43 9.67
N ALA A 669 30.01 -40.64 9.12
CA ALA A 669 30.66 -40.88 7.84
C ALA A 669 29.98 -40.12 6.67
N GLN A 670 28.66 -40.10 6.64
CA GLN A 670 27.89 -39.30 5.67
C GLN A 670 28.08 -37.80 5.89
N ALA A 671 28.14 -37.36 7.16
CA ALA A 671 28.38 -35.97 7.51
C ALA A 671 29.75 -35.50 7.02
N ILE A 672 30.79 -36.32 7.15
CA ILE A 672 32.16 -36.01 6.68
C ILE A 672 32.12 -35.70 5.18
N LYS A 673 31.48 -36.57 4.38
CA LYS A 673 31.31 -36.34 2.93
C LYS A 673 30.53 -35.05 2.65
N ALA A 674 29.46 -34.80 3.40
CA ALA A 674 28.66 -33.59 3.23
C ALA A 674 29.46 -32.32 3.55
N VAL A 675 30.27 -32.32 4.63
CA VAL A 675 31.11 -31.20 5.04
C VAL A 675 32.25 -30.96 4.04
N GLN A 676 32.89 -32.02 3.55
CA GLN A 676 33.91 -31.93 2.49
C GLN A 676 33.36 -31.28 1.21
N ASN A 677 32.08 -31.51 0.91
CA ASN A 677 31.41 -30.95 -0.27
C ASN A 677 30.67 -29.61 0.03
N ALA A 678 30.69 -29.11 1.26
CA ALA A 678 29.84 -27.98 1.69
C ALA A 678 30.27 -26.62 1.12
N GLY A 679 31.49 -26.51 0.59
CA GLY A 679 31.99 -25.25 0.02
C GLY A 679 31.49 -24.91 -1.37
N LEU A 680 30.82 -25.84 -2.07
CA LEU A 680 30.23 -25.63 -3.39
C LEU A 680 28.75 -26.02 -3.43
N SER A 681 27.96 -25.27 -4.19
CA SER A 681 26.61 -25.70 -4.58
C SER A 681 26.67 -26.72 -5.72
N ALA A 682 25.55 -27.40 -5.98
CA ALA A 682 25.42 -28.31 -7.12
C ALA A 682 25.73 -27.62 -8.47
N ASP A 683 25.39 -26.33 -8.59
CA ASP A 683 25.64 -25.51 -9.78
C ASP A 683 27.04 -24.86 -9.81
N GLY A 684 27.87 -25.13 -8.80
CA GLY A 684 29.25 -24.67 -8.70
C GLY A 684 29.43 -23.32 -8.03
N PHE A 685 28.41 -22.77 -7.36
CA PHE A 685 28.57 -21.54 -6.58
C PHE A 685 29.46 -21.79 -5.37
N ILE A 686 30.40 -20.88 -5.12
CA ILE A 686 31.24 -20.92 -3.92
C ILE A 686 30.41 -20.46 -2.74
N LEU A 687 30.20 -21.37 -1.79
CA LEU A 687 29.38 -21.14 -0.60
C LEU A 687 30.20 -20.82 0.65
N SER A 688 31.48 -21.16 0.66
CA SER A 688 32.36 -21.02 1.83
C SER A 688 33.39 -19.91 1.62
N TRP A 689 33.33 -18.89 2.49
CA TRP A 689 34.16 -17.70 2.41
C TRP A 689 34.71 -17.31 3.80
N LEU A 690 35.81 -16.58 3.77
CA LEU A 690 36.19 -15.63 4.80
C LEU A 690 35.87 -14.22 4.29
N VAL A 691 35.35 -13.36 5.15
CA VAL A 691 35.10 -11.95 4.85
C VAL A 691 36.01 -11.06 5.70
N SER A 692 36.49 -9.97 5.12
CA SER A 692 37.25 -8.93 5.82
C SER A 692 36.78 -7.54 5.38
N GLY A 693 36.71 -6.61 6.34
CA GLY A 693 36.16 -5.26 6.17
C GLY A 693 34.99 -4.96 7.12
N PRO A 694 34.23 -3.87 6.89
CA PRO A 694 34.38 -2.95 5.77
C PRO A 694 35.61 -2.05 5.93
N TYR A 695 36.23 -1.71 4.81
CA TYR A 695 37.32 -0.74 4.72
C TYR A 695 36.84 0.56 4.08
N VAL A 696 37.30 1.69 4.60
CA VAL A 696 36.97 3.03 4.10
C VAL A 696 38.24 3.87 4.01
N LYS A 697 38.20 4.92 3.20
CA LYS A 697 39.24 5.95 3.18
C LYS A 697 38.57 7.32 3.01
N GLU A 698 38.93 8.25 3.88
CA GLU A 698 38.32 9.59 3.88
C GLU A 698 38.49 10.27 2.51
N GLY A 699 37.40 10.89 2.04
CA GLY A 699 37.35 11.60 0.76
C GLY A 699 37.30 10.71 -0.49
N LYS A 700 37.11 9.39 -0.35
CA LYS A 700 36.99 8.46 -1.49
C LYS A 700 35.64 7.77 -1.52
N ASP A 701 34.98 7.83 -2.66
CA ASP A 701 33.75 7.11 -2.95
C ASP A 701 34.01 5.64 -3.36
N GLY A 702 32.96 4.84 -3.48
CA GLY A 702 33.05 3.43 -3.87
C GLY A 702 33.90 3.16 -5.12
N ALA A 703 33.82 4.02 -6.14
CA ALA A 703 34.60 3.88 -7.37
C ALA A 703 36.07 4.21 -7.16
N ALA A 704 36.39 5.26 -6.39
CA ALA A 704 37.74 5.67 -6.07
C ALA A 704 38.46 4.66 -5.15
N LEU A 705 37.72 3.92 -4.33
CA LEU A 705 38.28 2.87 -3.45
C LEU A 705 38.73 1.61 -4.21
N PHE A 706 38.40 1.46 -5.49
CA PHE A 706 38.72 0.27 -6.29
C PHE A 706 40.23 0.02 -6.46
N ASP A 707 41.01 1.08 -6.60
CA ASP A 707 42.47 1.01 -6.76
C ASP A 707 43.25 1.28 -5.46
N GLU A 708 42.55 1.55 -4.37
CA GLU A 708 43.17 1.66 -3.05
C GLU A 708 43.60 0.29 -2.52
N VAL A 709 44.86 0.17 -2.13
CA VAL A 709 45.40 -1.07 -1.57
C VAL A 709 45.08 -1.15 -0.09
N PHE A 710 44.35 -2.18 0.32
CA PHE A 710 44.02 -2.48 1.72
C PHE A 710 44.81 -3.69 2.24
N PRO A 711 44.84 -3.94 3.57
CA PRO A 711 45.61 -5.04 4.15
C PRO A 711 45.39 -6.43 3.50
N PRO A 712 44.17 -6.85 3.12
CA PRO A 712 43.97 -8.13 2.44
C PRO A 712 44.70 -8.31 1.10
N GLU A 713 45.09 -7.22 0.43
CA GLU A 713 45.84 -7.24 -0.83
C GLU A 713 47.36 -7.36 -0.63
N GLN A 714 47.85 -7.12 0.60
CA GLN A 714 49.28 -7.01 0.89
C GLN A 714 49.82 -8.31 1.48
N THR A 715 50.93 -8.80 0.93
CA THR A 715 51.59 -10.00 1.45
C THR A 715 52.17 -9.72 2.84
N GLY A 716 51.78 -10.49 3.85
CA GLY A 716 52.28 -10.36 5.23
C GLY A 716 51.57 -9.31 6.09
N ALA A 717 50.60 -8.56 5.55
CA ALA A 717 49.78 -7.66 6.34
C ALA A 717 48.71 -8.44 7.13
N GLN A 718 48.41 -8.01 8.35
CA GLN A 718 47.33 -8.59 9.15
C GLN A 718 45.99 -7.98 8.76
N ALA A 719 45.02 -8.84 8.43
CA ALA A 719 43.63 -8.49 8.19
C ALA A 719 42.74 -9.34 9.10
N GLU A 720 41.68 -8.75 9.65
CA GLU A 720 40.71 -9.48 10.44
C GLU A 720 39.78 -10.26 9.51
N TRP A 721 39.85 -11.59 9.56
CA TRP A 721 38.99 -12.48 8.76
C TRP A 721 37.91 -13.09 9.64
N ARG A 722 36.69 -13.12 9.12
CA ARG A 722 35.55 -13.78 9.78
C ARG A 722 34.91 -14.78 8.80
N PRO A 723 34.46 -15.96 9.25
CA PRO A 723 33.71 -16.86 8.39
C PRO A 723 32.47 -16.18 7.80
N ALA A 724 32.22 -16.41 6.52
CA ALA A 724 31.04 -15.98 5.80
C ALA A 724 30.55 -17.09 4.88
N SER A 725 29.23 -17.23 4.76
CA SER A 725 28.62 -18.20 3.87
C SER A 725 27.73 -17.51 2.85
N ALA A 726 27.77 -17.99 1.60
CA ALA A 726 26.83 -17.55 0.59
C ALA A 726 25.48 -18.26 0.77
N GLN A 727 24.41 -17.64 0.28
CA GLN A 727 23.11 -18.30 0.12
C GLN A 727 23.21 -19.43 -0.92
N LYS A 728 22.20 -20.32 -0.98
CA LYS A 728 22.20 -21.47 -1.94
C LYS A 728 22.34 -21.05 -3.41
N ASN A 729 21.92 -19.84 -3.75
CA ASN A 729 22.06 -19.23 -5.08
C ASN A 729 23.46 -18.59 -5.32
N GLY A 730 24.38 -18.70 -4.37
CA GLY A 730 25.74 -18.16 -4.43
C GLY A 730 25.91 -16.71 -4.02
N VAL A 731 24.84 -16.03 -3.60
CA VAL A 731 24.90 -14.62 -3.21
C VAL A 731 25.44 -14.47 -1.79
N VAL A 732 26.47 -13.65 -1.63
CA VAL A 732 26.99 -13.15 -0.36
C VAL A 732 26.46 -11.74 -0.14
N ALA A 733 25.57 -11.59 0.84
CA ALA A 733 24.95 -10.31 1.21
C ALA A 733 25.83 -9.55 2.21
N LEU A 734 26.78 -8.77 1.67
CA LEU A 734 27.79 -8.04 2.45
C LEU A 734 27.17 -6.95 3.32
N ASP A 735 26.07 -6.34 2.85
CA ASP A 735 25.28 -5.38 3.60
C ASP A 735 24.79 -5.96 4.95
N LYS A 736 24.31 -7.21 4.94
CA LYS A 736 23.85 -7.90 6.15
C LYS A 736 25.01 -8.32 7.04
N LEU A 737 26.10 -8.78 6.44
CA LEU A 737 27.27 -9.27 7.17
C LEU A 737 28.08 -8.15 7.85
N LEU A 738 28.13 -6.96 7.23
CA LEU A 738 29.05 -5.88 7.60
C LEU A 738 28.35 -4.57 8.02
N ARG A 739 27.05 -4.63 8.36
CA ARG A 739 26.22 -3.48 8.78
C ARG A 739 26.11 -2.39 7.70
N GLY A 740 25.95 -2.80 6.43
CA GLY A 740 25.55 -1.95 5.30
C GLY A 740 26.47 -0.75 5.04
N GLY A 741 25.90 0.30 4.42
CA GLY A 741 26.47 1.63 4.23
C GLY A 741 27.23 1.85 2.92
N ASN A 742 27.48 3.12 2.60
CA ASN A 742 28.10 3.55 1.33
C ASN A 742 29.63 3.69 1.45
N ASP A 743 30.27 3.86 0.30
CA ASP A 743 31.68 4.26 0.11
C ASP A 743 32.65 3.40 0.92
N ARG A 744 32.59 2.10 0.67
CA ARG A 744 33.37 1.10 1.40
C ARG A 744 33.76 -0.10 0.55
N VAL A 745 34.66 -0.92 1.09
CA VAL A 745 35.19 -2.12 0.44
C VAL A 745 35.14 -3.31 1.38
N ALA A 746 34.85 -4.49 0.85
CA ALA A 746 35.00 -5.75 1.54
C ALA A 746 35.79 -6.73 0.68
N TYR A 747 36.39 -7.70 1.35
CA TYR A 747 37.15 -8.78 0.75
C TYR A 747 36.51 -10.11 1.10
N LEU A 748 36.42 -10.98 0.11
CA LEU A 748 36.07 -12.38 0.26
C LEU A 748 37.29 -13.23 -0.09
N LYS A 749 37.61 -14.21 0.75
CA LYS A 749 38.74 -15.13 0.55
C LYS A 749 38.30 -16.57 0.73
N THR A 750 38.72 -17.45 -0.16
CA THR A 750 38.44 -18.90 -0.07
C THR A 750 39.63 -19.70 -0.61
N GLN A 751 39.65 -21.00 -0.34
CA GLN A 751 40.61 -21.94 -0.92
C GLN A 751 39.90 -22.99 -1.77
N ILE A 752 40.50 -23.33 -2.91
CA ILE A 752 40.04 -24.32 -3.87
C ILE A 752 41.14 -25.38 -3.99
N VAL A 753 40.87 -26.60 -3.54
CA VAL A 753 41.80 -27.72 -3.61
C VAL A 753 41.44 -28.58 -4.82
N ALA A 754 42.36 -28.63 -5.79
CA ALA A 754 42.22 -29.46 -6.98
C ALA A 754 43.16 -30.66 -6.91
N GLU A 755 42.66 -31.88 -7.16
CA GLU A 755 43.48 -33.09 -7.12
C GLU A 755 44.54 -33.13 -8.24
N GLN A 756 44.25 -32.48 -9.36
CA GLN A 756 45.11 -32.32 -10.53
C GLN A 756 44.97 -30.90 -11.07
N GLY A 757 45.96 -30.43 -11.85
CA GLY A 757 45.85 -29.13 -12.51
C GLY A 757 44.77 -29.15 -13.58
N MET A 758 43.92 -28.12 -13.63
CA MET A 758 42.78 -28.08 -14.57
C MET A 758 42.41 -26.65 -15.01
N ASP A 759 41.92 -26.54 -16.24
CA ASP A 759 41.27 -25.33 -16.73
C ASP A 759 39.85 -25.21 -16.14
N ALA A 760 39.51 -24.01 -15.69
CA ALA A 760 38.20 -23.70 -15.13
C ALA A 760 37.69 -22.33 -15.61
N LEU A 761 36.39 -22.10 -15.45
CA LEU A 761 35.73 -20.84 -15.71
C LEU A 761 35.21 -20.24 -14.40
N LEU A 762 35.68 -19.05 -14.05
CA LEU A 762 35.06 -18.22 -13.02
C LEU A 762 33.95 -17.38 -13.65
N GLU A 763 32.76 -17.50 -13.11
CA GLU A 763 31.62 -16.66 -13.41
C GLU A 763 31.27 -15.84 -12.17
N MET A 764 31.28 -14.52 -12.29
CA MET A 764 31.26 -13.60 -11.17
C MET A 764 30.16 -12.56 -11.34
N GLY A 765 29.61 -12.11 -10.21
CA GLY A 765 28.65 -11.02 -10.10
C GLY A 765 28.99 -10.15 -8.89
N SER A 766 28.74 -8.85 -9.02
CA SER A 766 28.98 -7.83 -7.99
C SER A 766 28.00 -6.67 -8.20
N ASP A 767 27.58 -6.04 -7.11
CA ASP A 767 26.82 -4.77 -7.20
C ASP A 767 27.73 -3.71 -7.83
N ASP A 768 28.76 -3.22 -7.16
CA ASP A 768 29.71 -2.30 -7.80
C ASP A 768 30.97 -3.01 -8.33
N GLY A 769 32.13 -2.40 -8.15
CA GLY A 769 33.40 -2.85 -8.69
C GLY A 769 33.85 -4.17 -8.08
N ILE A 770 34.43 -5.03 -8.92
CA ILE A 770 35.03 -6.31 -8.54
C ILE A 770 36.47 -6.43 -9.01
N LYS A 771 37.37 -6.85 -8.12
CA LYS A 771 38.77 -7.19 -8.46
C LYS A 771 39.08 -8.56 -7.86
N VAL A 772 39.68 -9.46 -8.64
CA VAL A 772 39.85 -10.87 -8.28
C VAL A 772 41.30 -11.30 -8.47
N TRP A 773 41.83 -11.97 -7.45
CA TRP A 773 43.15 -12.59 -7.47
C TRP A 773 43.03 -14.10 -7.32
N LEU A 774 43.82 -14.83 -8.11
CA LEU A 774 44.04 -16.25 -7.94
C LEU A 774 45.53 -16.48 -7.67
N ASN A 775 45.85 -17.12 -6.55
CA ASN A 775 47.24 -17.38 -6.12
C ASN A 775 48.10 -16.10 -6.11
N GLY A 776 47.53 -14.99 -5.62
CA GLY A 776 48.19 -13.69 -5.52
C GLY A 776 48.28 -12.91 -6.84
N LYS A 777 47.82 -13.45 -7.97
CA LYS A 777 47.83 -12.76 -9.27
C LYS A 777 46.45 -12.24 -9.62
N VAL A 778 46.33 -10.96 -10.02
CA VAL A 778 45.07 -10.39 -10.52
C VAL A 778 44.66 -11.13 -11.79
N VAL A 779 43.48 -11.73 -11.79
CA VAL A 779 42.90 -12.45 -12.94
C VAL A 779 41.73 -11.71 -13.57
N HIS A 780 41.05 -10.84 -12.82
CA HIS A 780 39.92 -10.04 -13.27
C HIS A 780 39.84 -8.71 -12.51
N ALA A 781 39.44 -7.64 -13.19
CA ALA A 781 39.21 -6.33 -12.60
C ALA A 781 38.17 -5.58 -13.43
N ASN A 782 37.10 -5.11 -12.77
CA ASN A 782 36.05 -4.33 -13.39
C ASN A 782 35.52 -3.29 -12.39
N ASN A 783 35.82 -2.02 -12.61
CA ASN A 783 35.31 -0.91 -11.79
C ASN A 783 34.04 -0.35 -12.45
N ALA A 784 32.87 -0.69 -11.92
CA ALA A 784 31.58 -0.33 -12.49
C ALA A 784 30.56 -0.05 -11.38
N THR A 785 29.51 0.70 -11.70
CA THR A 785 28.33 0.88 -10.85
C THR A 785 27.17 0.11 -11.48
N ARG A 786 26.73 -0.99 -10.86
CA ARG A 786 25.75 -1.92 -11.45
C ARG A 786 25.00 -2.70 -10.34
N PRO A 787 24.03 -3.54 -10.68
CA PRO A 787 23.48 -4.50 -9.73
C PRO A 787 24.23 -5.85 -9.78
N CYS A 788 24.20 -6.61 -8.69
CA CYS A 788 24.78 -7.95 -8.64
C CYS A 788 24.00 -8.97 -9.49
N THR A 789 24.54 -9.35 -10.65
CA THR A 789 24.02 -10.46 -11.46
C THR A 789 25.05 -11.59 -11.59
N PRO A 790 24.76 -12.82 -11.11
CA PRO A 790 25.68 -13.95 -11.23
C PRO A 790 26.09 -14.25 -12.67
N GLY A 791 27.40 -14.29 -12.93
CA GLY A 791 27.97 -14.62 -14.23
C GLY A 791 27.97 -13.47 -15.25
N GLN A 792 27.71 -12.23 -14.82
CA GLN A 792 27.87 -11.03 -15.64
C GLN A 792 29.32 -10.79 -16.05
N ASP A 793 30.28 -11.19 -15.20
CA ASP A 793 31.71 -11.25 -15.56
C ASP A 793 32.14 -12.71 -15.70
N LYS A 794 33.01 -13.01 -16.68
CA LYS A 794 33.51 -14.37 -16.92
C LYS A 794 35.00 -14.37 -17.20
N LYS A 795 35.75 -15.27 -16.56
CA LYS A 795 37.20 -15.42 -16.76
C LYS A 795 37.63 -16.88 -16.74
N LYS A 796 38.30 -17.32 -17.82
CA LYS A 796 39.02 -18.59 -17.83
C LYS A 796 40.25 -18.49 -16.93
N ILE A 797 40.44 -19.47 -16.07
CA ILE A 797 41.53 -19.58 -15.11
C ILE A 797 42.16 -20.97 -15.15
N LEU A 798 43.40 -21.07 -14.67
CA LEU A 798 44.10 -22.35 -14.47
C LEU A 798 44.21 -22.60 -12.97
N LEU A 799 43.64 -23.70 -12.50
CA LEU A 799 43.83 -24.20 -11.14
C LEU A 799 45.06 -25.11 -11.12
N ASN A 800 46.00 -24.83 -10.22
CA ASN A 800 47.15 -25.70 -9.99
C ASN A 800 46.73 -26.94 -9.21
N LYS A 801 47.45 -28.05 -9.36
CA LYS A 801 47.33 -29.19 -8.45
C LYS A 801 47.60 -28.72 -7.01
N GLY A 802 46.73 -29.10 -6.08
CA GLY A 802 46.78 -28.69 -4.69
C GLY A 802 45.93 -27.45 -4.38
N THR A 803 46.34 -26.67 -3.38
CA THR A 803 45.58 -25.52 -2.88
C THR A 803 45.74 -24.30 -3.78
N ASN A 804 44.62 -23.70 -4.17
CA ASN A 804 44.55 -22.44 -4.87
C ASN A 804 43.79 -21.43 -3.99
N VAL A 805 44.33 -20.23 -3.81
CA VAL A 805 43.69 -19.18 -3.00
C VAL A 805 43.00 -18.18 -3.91
N LEU A 806 41.70 -17.98 -3.71
CA LEU A 806 40.90 -16.99 -4.41
C LEU A 806 40.59 -15.83 -3.46
N LEU A 807 40.92 -14.62 -3.88
CA LEU A 807 40.62 -13.37 -3.17
C LEU A 807 39.77 -12.49 -4.09
N VAL A 808 38.72 -11.90 -3.55
CA VAL A 808 37.76 -11.07 -4.27
C VAL A 808 37.55 -9.78 -3.49
N LYS A 809 37.77 -8.64 -4.12
CA LYS A 809 37.47 -7.30 -3.61
C LYS A 809 36.18 -6.82 -4.22
N ILE A 810 35.27 -6.29 -3.40
CA ILE A 810 34.00 -5.72 -3.81
C ILE A 810 33.90 -4.30 -3.26
N THR A 811 33.75 -3.30 -4.14
CA THR A 811 33.48 -1.93 -3.72
C THR A 811 31.98 -1.71 -3.50
N GLN A 812 31.63 -0.62 -2.82
CA GLN A 812 30.26 -0.17 -2.59
C GLN A 812 30.19 1.34 -2.70
N GLY A 813 29.40 1.85 -3.65
CA GLY A 813 29.04 3.26 -3.82
C GLY A 813 27.69 3.59 -3.19
N GLY A 814 26.76 2.63 -3.13
CA GLY A 814 25.51 2.76 -2.36
C GLY A 814 24.39 1.83 -2.84
N GLY A 815 23.41 1.57 -1.97
CA GLY A 815 22.32 0.63 -2.26
C GLY A 815 22.54 -0.75 -1.64
N GLN A 816 22.21 -1.82 -2.37
CA GLN A 816 22.48 -3.19 -1.94
C GLN A 816 23.98 -3.46 -2.03
N TRP A 817 24.50 -4.45 -1.29
CA TRP A 817 25.93 -4.76 -1.36
C TRP A 817 26.15 -6.27 -1.42
N GLU A 818 26.40 -6.77 -2.62
CA GLU A 818 26.35 -8.20 -2.89
C GLU A 818 27.46 -8.65 -3.86
N SER A 819 27.81 -9.93 -3.75
CA SER A 819 28.74 -10.62 -4.64
C SER A 819 28.32 -12.08 -4.83
N ALA A 820 28.59 -12.63 -6.01
CA ALA A 820 28.39 -14.05 -6.30
C ALA A 820 29.55 -14.59 -7.16
N VAL A 821 30.09 -15.75 -6.81
CA VAL A 821 31.14 -16.41 -7.60
C VAL A 821 30.81 -17.87 -7.81
N ARG A 822 30.90 -18.30 -9.06
CA ARG A 822 30.64 -19.66 -9.52
C ARG A 822 31.85 -20.21 -10.26
N LEU A 823 32.21 -21.44 -9.95
CA LEU A 823 33.28 -22.17 -10.59
C LEU A 823 32.69 -23.25 -11.50
N ARG A 824 33.10 -23.26 -12.77
CA ARG A 824 32.67 -24.23 -13.78
C ARG A 824 33.86 -24.88 -14.47
N THR A 825 33.62 -26.04 -15.09
CA THR A 825 34.55 -26.63 -16.07
C THR A 825 34.84 -25.63 -17.21
N ALA A 826 35.94 -25.82 -17.93
CA ALA A 826 36.39 -24.89 -18.98
C ALA A 826 35.35 -24.64 -20.10
N ASP A 827 34.44 -25.58 -20.33
CA ASP A 827 33.32 -25.47 -21.28
C ASP A 827 32.06 -24.79 -20.69
N GLY A 828 32.08 -24.46 -19.40
CA GLY A 828 31.02 -23.77 -18.68
C GLY A 828 29.80 -24.64 -18.35
N LYS A 829 29.87 -25.96 -18.51
CA LYS A 829 28.69 -26.84 -18.34
C LYS A 829 28.55 -27.42 -16.95
N GLU A 830 29.63 -27.92 -16.37
CA GLU A 830 29.60 -28.72 -15.15
C GLU A 830 30.34 -28.05 -13.99
N THR A 831 30.06 -28.52 -12.76
CA THR A 831 30.80 -28.14 -11.56
C THR A 831 32.09 -28.99 -11.49
N PRO A 832 33.28 -28.38 -11.42
CA PRO A 832 34.52 -29.14 -11.39
C PRO A 832 34.66 -29.91 -10.07
N GLN A 833 35.32 -31.07 -10.13
CA GLN A 833 35.62 -31.89 -8.94
C GLN A 833 36.75 -31.26 -8.13
N VAL A 834 36.39 -30.37 -7.21
CA VAL A 834 37.31 -29.68 -6.29
C VAL A 834 36.70 -29.58 -4.90
N ILE A 835 37.54 -29.45 -3.88
CA ILE A 835 37.10 -29.16 -2.52
C ILE A 835 37.26 -27.67 -2.27
N VAL A 836 36.22 -27.02 -1.75
CA VAL A 836 36.23 -25.60 -1.44
C VAL A 836 35.96 -25.41 0.05
N GLY A 837 36.67 -24.47 0.66
CA GLY A 837 36.51 -24.14 2.07
C GLY A 837 37.11 -22.77 2.39
N PRO A 838 36.96 -22.26 3.63
CA PRO A 838 37.61 -21.04 4.03
C PRO A 838 39.11 -21.29 4.00
N ALA A 839 39.87 -20.33 3.45
CA ALA A 839 41.32 -20.45 3.36
C ALA A 839 41.90 -20.64 4.77
N ALA A 840 42.80 -21.61 4.95
CA ALA A 840 43.58 -21.69 6.18
C ALA A 840 44.36 -20.38 6.36
N GLU A 841 44.35 -19.83 7.58
CA GLU A 841 45.27 -18.77 7.99
C GLU A 841 46.72 -19.20 7.85
#